data_AF-A0A329TBV5-F1
#
_entry.id   AF-A0A329TBV5-F1
#
_cell.length_a   1.000
_cell.length_b   1.000
_cell.length_c   1.000
_cell.angle_alpha   90.00
_cell.angle_beta   90.00
_cell.angle_gamma   90.00
#
_symmetry.space_group_name_H-M   'P 1'
#
loop_
_entity.id
_entity.type
_entity.pdbx_description
1 polymer ?
#
loop_
_entity_poly.entity_id
_entity_poly.type
_entity_poly.pdbx_seq_one_letter_code
_entity_poly.pdbx_strand_id
1 'polypeptide(L)'
;MALLNLKESLQEVTEEARISELTDGVLLIDGEYTLLIVHSWSSTGPADQRGYDSQLHEIRNEFSAVDYVLVSIEGTVLAIQGTRSNFDISYLPEYVGGIQLPEFAPIVRSIYHDTLRTEPLPETYLSEIERNDAIELLKSAYSANLTTYYTPKNVAQIAANWVSAGERASLIDITTGSGELLIAGVDEIEEASQVWGVDNNGLACGITQSRSGEMGVPASHILCSDFFEIVESAYTDPQQTFDQRTPETDISQFPEEGFDCVLGHPPIGRMDGQSSADQSNQRISEIRRLEHQFVRGGCRTLSESGRGCFILPSHGLRNLRKNVLPEGVQLQRLVKLPESAFSVIGVEPMMICVERTEEDDDLGIVNLSRFGGVNEMCGAVHAPSSAERHDFAEGTTVDRQLPSTTIQTLLSAPGAAPLFTQQYPTLEDVTQNIATGMVTGQNRIFYFEESEQTESNISERFFTPVIKDLPADKSEITDRDIGWYLFDLREFVDENGLDEENFGEVSEALSSIDTAAASYVSETLAPAVENQSRRRGVLPRSIPMVNPDLVTGAITSPVKWHSVNVDADEVLYNNSVVGIKCEAQYSPNALQILLNTPLYQRLSDNQFPNLDAEYVRVQIRPLERLPIILPRLSDETFDRLSSLSPYDTHESRTTARAAILQGLEESDRSTVSATYEAVSPLSKLEGYSDEVERLRSVLAGDGTIFELVDENMIRQLEKTFRTADLFETREQLIEELLLVYSEDRYWSFMGGTASQFEGILQDYVENTGGDVAYRENEEGNSVLKFRYRGDWKPLRLKLLIDEFFSGDLWEVMQDVRKKRNEIAHGRLLNDPETNAETLLLAFFVFTYAMLHEYNNYLGAEKVSR
;
A
#
# COMPACT_ATOMS: atom_id res chain seq x y z
N MET A 1 -11.32 -20.29 4.68
CA MET A 1 -12.35 -21.36 4.85
C MET A 1 -12.32 -22.31 3.66
N ALA A 2 -12.46 -23.63 3.89
CA ALA A 2 -12.34 -24.65 2.83
C ALA A 2 -13.65 -24.87 2.05
N LEU A 3 -13.51 -25.04 0.73
CA LEU A 3 -14.56 -25.35 -0.27
C LEU A 3 -15.52 -26.49 0.11
N LEU A 4 -15.08 -27.38 1.01
CA LEU A 4 -15.86 -28.49 1.55
C LEU A 4 -17.12 -27.98 2.30
N ASN A 5 -17.01 -26.92 3.09
CA ASN A 5 -18.12 -26.38 3.90
C ASN A 5 -19.20 -25.72 3.04
N LEU A 6 -18.83 -25.14 1.89
CA LEU A 6 -19.77 -24.59 0.90
C LEU A 6 -20.58 -25.72 0.23
N LYS A 7 -19.91 -26.81 -0.16
CA LYS A 7 -20.57 -28.00 -0.75
C LYS A 7 -21.58 -28.62 0.23
N GLU A 8 -21.21 -28.75 1.50
CA GLU A 8 -22.12 -29.27 2.54
C GLU A 8 -23.30 -28.32 2.80
N SER A 9 -23.06 -27.00 2.91
CA SER A 9 -24.12 -26.01 3.12
C SER A 9 -25.12 -25.92 1.96
N LEU A 10 -24.66 -26.08 0.72
CA LEU A 10 -25.51 -26.07 -0.48
C LEU A 10 -26.29 -27.38 -0.67
N GLN A 11 -25.73 -28.51 -0.24
CA GLN A 11 -26.44 -29.80 -0.19
C GLN A 11 -27.59 -29.76 0.83
N GLU A 12 -27.42 -29.05 1.95
CA GLU A 12 -28.50 -28.85 2.94
C GLU A 12 -29.64 -27.97 2.43
N VAL A 13 -29.41 -27.09 1.44
CA VAL A 13 -30.43 -26.18 0.90
C VAL A 13 -31.27 -26.82 -0.19
N THR A 14 -30.72 -27.75 -0.97
CA THR A 14 -31.33 -28.20 -2.23
C THR A 14 -31.89 -29.63 -2.22
N GLU A 15 -31.62 -30.43 -1.18
CA GLU A 15 -32.03 -31.85 -0.93
C GLU A 15 -31.81 -32.88 -2.07
N GLU A 16 -31.79 -32.48 -3.36
CA GLU A 16 -31.70 -33.33 -4.56
C GLU A 16 -30.56 -32.97 -5.53
N ALA A 17 -29.81 -31.87 -5.31
CA ALA A 17 -28.80 -31.41 -6.27
C ALA A 17 -27.43 -32.11 -6.13
N ARG A 18 -26.82 -32.49 -7.26
CA ARG A 18 -25.43 -32.94 -7.36
C ARG A 18 -24.51 -31.73 -7.52
N ILE A 19 -23.61 -31.54 -6.56
CA ILE A 19 -22.60 -30.48 -6.62
C ILE A 19 -21.28 -31.08 -7.08
N SER A 20 -20.79 -30.67 -8.24
CA SER A 20 -19.51 -31.09 -8.82
C SER A 20 -18.60 -29.89 -9.01
N GLU A 21 -17.33 -30.02 -8.69
CA GLU A 21 -16.33 -29.01 -9.01
C GLU A 21 -15.70 -29.36 -10.34
N LEU A 22 -15.81 -28.46 -11.31
CA LEU A 22 -15.29 -28.68 -12.67
C LEU A 22 -13.83 -28.25 -12.78
N THR A 23 -13.44 -27.18 -12.07
CA THR A 23 -12.06 -26.72 -11.92
C THR A 23 -11.94 -25.79 -10.71
N ASP A 24 -10.71 -25.40 -10.32
CA ASP A 24 -10.49 -24.47 -9.22
C ASP A 24 -11.28 -23.19 -9.46
N GLY A 25 -12.20 -22.89 -8.54
CA GLY A 25 -13.07 -21.73 -8.65
C GLY A 25 -14.24 -21.88 -9.64
N VAL A 26 -14.61 -23.08 -10.09
CA VAL A 26 -15.82 -23.33 -10.90
C VAL A 26 -16.61 -24.53 -10.35
N LEU A 27 -17.82 -24.26 -9.87
CA LEU A 27 -18.75 -25.23 -9.31
C LEU A 27 -19.99 -25.39 -10.20
N LEU A 28 -20.36 -26.63 -10.46
CA LEU A 28 -21.60 -27.04 -11.09
C LEU A 28 -22.56 -27.56 -10.03
N ILE A 29 -23.79 -27.03 -10.00
CA ILE A 29 -24.88 -27.58 -9.18
C ILE A 29 -25.94 -28.12 -10.15
N ASP A 30 -26.14 -29.44 -10.13
CA ASP A 30 -26.99 -30.18 -11.06
C ASP A 30 -28.19 -30.79 -10.30
N GLY A 31 -29.36 -30.14 -10.38
CA GLY A 31 -30.63 -30.54 -9.75
C GLY A 31 -31.80 -30.52 -10.74
N GLU A 32 -32.99 -30.05 -10.34
CA GLU A 32 -34.10 -29.76 -11.30
C GLU A 32 -33.69 -28.70 -12.34
N TYR A 33 -32.68 -27.89 -12.01
CA TYR A 33 -32.02 -26.90 -12.85
C TYR A 33 -30.50 -27.04 -12.74
N THR A 34 -29.76 -26.65 -13.79
CA THR A 34 -28.28 -26.69 -13.83
C THR A 34 -27.71 -25.29 -13.65
N LEU A 35 -26.83 -25.11 -12.66
CA LEU A 35 -26.27 -23.84 -12.22
C LEU A 35 -24.74 -23.87 -12.30
N LEU A 36 -24.12 -22.86 -12.92
CA LEU A 36 -22.66 -22.75 -13.08
C LEU A 36 -22.11 -21.54 -12.31
N ILE A 37 -21.41 -21.79 -11.20
CA ILE A 37 -20.88 -20.76 -10.30
C ILE A 37 -19.36 -20.65 -10.49
N VAL A 38 -18.86 -19.45 -10.79
CA VAL A 38 -17.42 -19.19 -10.90
C VAL A 38 -16.98 -18.27 -9.76
N HIS A 39 -16.08 -18.74 -8.90
CA HIS A 39 -15.64 -18.05 -7.67
C HIS A 39 -14.14 -17.77 -7.56
N SER A 40 -13.23 -18.34 -8.38
CA SER A 40 -11.80 -17.93 -8.42
C SER A 40 -10.95 -18.62 -9.50
N TRP A 41 -10.68 -17.96 -10.62
CA TRP A 41 -9.75 -18.51 -11.62
C TRP A 41 -8.34 -17.94 -11.43
N SER A 42 -7.40 -18.73 -10.88
CA SER A 42 -5.98 -18.34 -10.82
C SER A 42 -5.27 -18.72 -12.12
N SER A 43 -4.84 -17.73 -12.92
CA SER A 43 -4.04 -17.97 -14.12
C SER A 43 -2.55 -17.69 -13.89
N THR A 44 -2.01 -18.02 -12.72
CA THR A 44 -0.61 -17.72 -12.40
C THR A 44 0.31 -18.87 -12.81
N GLY A 45 0.72 -18.92 -14.09
CA GLY A 45 1.92 -19.64 -14.51
C GLY A 45 1.96 -20.12 -15.98
N PRO A 46 3.06 -19.89 -16.74
CA PRO A 46 3.29 -20.49 -18.06
C PRO A 46 3.46 -22.03 -18.04
N ALA A 47 3.57 -22.64 -16.85
CA ALA A 47 3.89 -24.05 -16.68
C ALA A 47 2.68 -25.00 -16.77
N ASP A 48 1.44 -24.48 -16.76
CA ASP A 48 0.22 -25.31 -16.62
C ASP A 48 -0.73 -25.30 -17.83
N GLN A 49 -0.25 -24.91 -19.02
CA GLN A 49 -1.07 -24.85 -20.24
C GLN A 49 -1.74 -26.19 -20.61
N ARG A 50 -1.17 -27.35 -20.23
CA ARG A 50 -1.76 -28.66 -20.52
C ARG A 50 -2.89 -29.07 -19.56
N GLY A 51 -2.84 -28.63 -18.30
CA GLY A 51 -3.96 -28.78 -17.35
C GLY A 51 -5.12 -27.86 -17.74
N TYR A 52 -4.77 -26.63 -18.13
CA TYR A 52 -5.67 -25.60 -18.63
C TYR A 52 -6.47 -26.06 -19.87
N ASP A 53 -5.80 -26.60 -20.91
CA ASP A 53 -6.49 -27.08 -22.11
C ASP A 53 -7.45 -28.26 -21.84
N SER A 54 -7.13 -29.12 -20.86
CA SER A 54 -7.99 -30.25 -20.46
C SER A 54 -9.22 -29.78 -19.67
N GLN A 55 -9.04 -28.81 -18.77
CA GLN A 55 -10.13 -28.19 -17.98
C GLN A 55 -11.08 -27.38 -18.88
N LEU A 56 -10.53 -26.60 -19.82
CA LEU A 56 -11.33 -25.89 -20.83
C LEU A 56 -12.09 -26.83 -21.76
N HIS A 57 -11.55 -28.02 -22.02
CA HIS A 57 -12.22 -29.03 -22.83
C HIS A 57 -13.42 -29.67 -22.12
N GLU A 58 -13.36 -29.86 -20.81
CA GLU A 58 -14.50 -30.35 -20.01
C GLU A 58 -15.65 -29.35 -19.99
N ILE A 59 -15.36 -28.06 -19.70
CA ILE A 59 -16.35 -26.99 -19.77
C ILE A 59 -16.97 -26.90 -21.18
N ARG A 60 -16.14 -26.91 -22.24
CA ARG A 60 -16.65 -26.86 -23.63
C ARG A 60 -17.53 -28.06 -23.99
N ASN A 61 -17.19 -29.26 -23.54
CA ASN A 61 -18.00 -30.45 -23.85
C ASN A 61 -19.36 -30.40 -23.16
N GLU A 62 -19.41 -29.93 -21.92
CA GLU A 62 -20.63 -29.80 -21.12
C GLU A 62 -21.56 -28.69 -21.65
N PHE A 63 -20.98 -27.64 -22.24
CA PHE A 63 -21.65 -26.43 -22.68
C PHE A 63 -21.68 -26.21 -24.22
N SER A 64 -21.44 -27.26 -25.02
CA SER A 64 -21.32 -27.14 -26.50
C SER A 64 -22.63 -26.93 -27.28
N ALA A 65 -23.81 -26.83 -26.63
CA ALA A 65 -25.09 -27.03 -27.33
C ALA A 65 -26.28 -26.12 -26.94
N VAL A 66 -26.16 -25.09 -26.10
CA VAL A 66 -27.36 -24.38 -25.57
C VAL A 66 -27.21 -22.85 -25.50
N ASP A 67 -28.34 -22.15 -25.67
CA ASP A 67 -28.46 -20.68 -25.51
C ASP A 67 -28.27 -20.26 -24.04
N TYR A 68 -27.44 -19.24 -23.80
CA TYR A 68 -27.18 -18.68 -22.46
C TYR A 68 -27.93 -17.38 -22.22
N VAL A 69 -28.41 -17.17 -21.00
CA VAL A 69 -28.92 -15.88 -20.53
C VAL A 69 -27.95 -15.34 -19.50
N LEU A 70 -27.48 -14.11 -19.70
CA LEU A 70 -26.66 -13.43 -18.72
C LEU A 70 -27.50 -12.52 -17.84
N VAL A 71 -27.26 -12.50 -16.53
CA VAL A 71 -28.01 -11.65 -15.59
C VAL A 71 -27.01 -10.85 -14.75
N SER A 72 -27.37 -9.62 -14.37
CA SER A 72 -26.62 -8.82 -13.40
C SER A 72 -27.30 -8.85 -12.03
N ILE A 73 -26.58 -9.23 -10.98
CA ILE A 73 -27.03 -9.06 -9.57
C ILE A 73 -25.89 -8.39 -8.82
N GLU A 74 -26.11 -7.24 -8.17
CA GLU A 74 -25.13 -6.65 -7.22
C GLU A 74 -23.66 -6.64 -7.72
N GLY A 75 -23.43 -6.33 -9.02
CA GLY A 75 -22.07 -6.27 -9.61
C GLY A 75 -21.51 -7.60 -10.13
N THR A 76 -22.35 -8.63 -10.26
CA THR A 76 -21.99 -10.03 -10.54
C THR A 76 -22.73 -10.52 -11.82
N VAL A 77 -21.99 -10.99 -12.85
CA VAL A 77 -22.50 -11.59 -14.12
C VAL A 77 -22.78 -13.08 -14.04
N LEU A 78 -24.05 -13.47 -14.18
CA LEU A 78 -24.48 -14.86 -14.02
C LEU A 78 -24.74 -15.53 -15.36
N ALA A 79 -24.22 -16.74 -15.65
CA ALA A 79 -24.50 -17.47 -16.90
C ALA A 79 -25.47 -18.63 -16.69
N ILE A 80 -26.66 -18.56 -17.30
CA ILE A 80 -27.78 -19.51 -17.10
C ILE A 80 -28.14 -20.24 -18.41
N GLN A 81 -28.46 -21.52 -18.33
CA GLN A 81 -28.87 -22.37 -19.47
C GLN A 81 -30.38 -22.68 -19.46
N GLY A 82 -31.18 -22.36 -20.51
CA GLY A 82 -32.55 -22.90 -20.68
C GLY A 82 -33.63 -22.05 -21.40
N THR A 83 -34.76 -22.67 -21.82
CA THR A 83 -35.87 -22.02 -22.56
C THR A 83 -36.99 -21.46 -21.65
N ARG A 84 -37.11 -20.13 -21.63
CA ARG A 84 -38.28 -19.23 -21.45
C ARG A 84 -39.40 -19.48 -20.42
N SER A 85 -39.38 -20.50 -19.57
CA SER A 85 -40.51 -20.72 -18.63
C SER A 85 -40.19 -21.23 -17.24
N ASN A 86 -38.95 -21.08 -16.76
CA ASN A 86 -38.51 -21.03 -15.35
C ASN A 86 -36.98 -20.93 -15.37
N PHE A 87 -36.38 -19.99 -14.64
CA PHE A 87 -34.93 -19.72 -14.65
C PHE A 87 -34.43 -19.56 -13.23
N ASP A 88 -33.23 -20.05 -12.93
CA ASP A 88 -32.50 -19.74 -11.70
C ASP A 88 -30.99 -19.58 -11.92
N ILE A 89 -30.36 -18.82 -11.02
CA ILE A 89 -29.24 -17.87 -11.17
C ILE A 89 -27.83 -18.45 -10.87
N SER A 90 -26.73 -17.98 -11.50
CA SER A 90 -25.32 -18.30 -11.05
C SER A 90 -24.14 -17.38 -11.46
N TYR A 91 -23.48 -16.76 -10.47
CA TYR A 91 -22.14 -16.11 -10.35
C TYR A 91 -22.09 -15.40 -8.98
N LEU A 92 -20.92 -15.28 -8.37
CA LEU A 92 -20.63 -14.44 -7.18
C LEU A 92 -19.09 -14.41 -7.07
N PRO A 93 -18.42 -13.24 -7.19
CA PRO A 93 -16.99 -13.16 -7.02
C PRO A 93 -16.59 -13.39 -5.56
N GLU A 94 -15.44 -14.02 -5.32
CA GLU A 94 -14.91 -14.32 -3.98
C GLU A 94 -14.66 -13.10 -3.06
N TYR A 95 -14.80 -11.86 -3.55
CA TYR A 95 -14.17 -10.69 -2.93
C TYR A 95 -15.08 -9.49 -2.63
N VAL A 96 -16.40 -9.67 -2.49
CA VAL A 96 -17.12 -8.84 -1.51
C VAL A 96 -16.52 -9.24 -0.16
N GLY A 97 -15.62 -8.40 0.38
CA GLY A 97 -14.62 -8.76 1.40
C GLY A 97 -15.09 -9.84 2.36
N GLY A 98 -14.52 -11.05 2.21
CA GLY A 98 -14.90 -12.22 3.00
C GLY A 98 -16.39 -12.31 3.29
N ILE A 99 -17.22 -12.61 2.28
CA ILE A 99 -18.59 -13.04 2.57
C ILE A 99 -18.48 -14.22 3.55
N GLN A 100 -19.05 -14.05 4.74
CA GLN A 100 -19.29 -15.19 5.60
C GLN A 100 -20.26 -16.09 4.84
N LEU A 101 -19.85 -17.31 4.47
CA LEU A 101 -20.65 -18.34 3.79
C LEU A 101 -22.16 -18.41 4.19
N PRO A 102 -22.57 -18.13 5.45
CA PRO A 102 -23.98 -17.97 5.83
C PRO A 102 -24.80 -16.90 5.06
N GLU A 103 -24.19 -15.88 4.46
CA GLU A 103 -24.85 -14.82 3.67
C GLU A 103 -25.14 -15.24 2.21
N PHE A 104 -24.55 -16.34 1.75
CA PHE A 104 -24.77 -16.92 0.41
C PHE A 104 -26.08 -17.72 0.32
N ALA A 105 -26.42 -18.44 1.40
CA ALA A 105 -27.61 -19.27 1.46
C ALA A 105 -28.94 -18.49 1.26
N PRO A 106 -29.12 -17.27 1.78
CA PRO A 106 -30.30 -16.44 1.51
C PRO A 106 -30.46 -16.04 0.04
N ILE A 107 -29.38 -15.75 -0.68
CA ILE A 107 -29.41 -15.39 -2.11
C ILE A 107 -29.83 -16.63 -2.90
N VAL A 108 -29.15 -17.77 -2.72
CA VAL A 108 -29.53 -19.05 -3.35
C VAL A 108 -30.95 -19.48 -3.00
N ARG A 109 -31.42 -19.26 -1.76
CA ARG A 109 -32.82 -19.49 -1.38
C ARG A 109 -33.80 -18.55 -2.08
N SER A 110 -33.43 -17.29 -2.29
CA SER A 110 -34.28 -16.29 -2.94
C SER A 110 -34.40 -16.52 -4.45
N ILE A 111 -33.32 -17.03 -5.04
CA ILE A 111 -33.24 -17.56 -6.41
C ILE A 111 -34.21 -18.75 -6.50
N TYR A 112 -33.93 -19.83 -5.74
CA TYR A 112 -34.71 -21.08 -5.72
C TYR A 112 -36.20 -20.94 -5.34
N HIS A 113 -36.62 -19.78 -4.84
CA HIS A 113 -38.00 -19.48 -4.47
C HIS A 113 -38.65 -18.38 -5.33
N ASP A 114 -38.05 -17.99 -6.46
CA ASP A 114 -38.54 -16.94 -7.38
C ASP A 114 -38.77 -15.57 -6.71
N THR A 115 -38.03 -15.24 -5.63
CA THR A 115 -38.20 -13.97 -4.90
C THR A 115 -37.24 -12.86 -5.34
N LEU A 116 -36.25 -13.16 -6.19
CA LEU A 116 -35.32 -12.19 -6.75
C LEU A 116 -35.68 -11.87 -8.21
N ARG A 117 -35.74 -10.58 -8.58
CA ARG A 117 -35.95 -10.18 -9.99
C ARG A 117 -34.64 -10.27 -10.77
N THR A 118 -34.70 -10.88 -11.95
CA THR A 118 -33.57 -11.01 -12.88
C THR A 118 -33.86 -10.29 -14.18
N GLU A 119 -32.95 -9.40 -14.58
CA GLU A 119 -32.98 -8.80 -15.90
C GLU A 119 -31.91 -9.43 -16.80
N PRO A 120 -32.27 -9.91 -18.00
CA PRO A 120 -31.29 -10.41 -18.94
C PRO A 120 -30.40 -9.26 -19.46
N LEU A 121 -29.09 -9.47 -19.45
CA LEU A 121 -28.12 -8.56 -20.04
C LEU A 121 -28.42 -8.43 -21.55
N PRO A 122 -28.41 -7.22 -22.09
CA PRO A 122 -28.63 -7.02 -23.51
C PRO A 122 -27.51 -7.71 -24.32
N GLU A 123 -27.87 -8.73 -25.10
CA GLU A 123 -26.92 -9.44 -25.98
C GLU A 123 -26.20 -8.50 -26.95
N THR A 124 -26.76 -7.31 -27.21
CA THR A 124 -26.22 -6.29 -28.12
C THR A 124 -24.80 -5.84 -27.78
N TYR A 125 -24.37 -5.95 -26.52
CA TYR A 125 -22.99 -5.59 -26.13
C TYR A 125 -22.00 -6.75 -26.21
N LEU A 126 -22.47 -7.99 -26.37
CA LEU A 126 -21.61 -9.16 -26.46
C LEU A 126 -21.21 -9.37 -27.93
N SER A 127 -19.95 -9.70 -28.17
CA SER A 127 -19.47 -10.16 -29.47
C SER A 127 -20.13 -11.48 -29.87
N GLU A 128 -20.15 -11.78 -31.17
CA GLU A 128 -20.68 -13.05 -31.69
C GLU A 128 -19.98 -14.27 -31.07
N ILE A 129 -18.71 -14.13 -30.67
CA ILE A 129 -17.96 -15.21 -30.01
C ILE A 129 -18.39 -15.35 -28.55
N GLU A 130 -18.50 -14.25 -27.80
CA GLU A 130 -18.94 -14.28 -26.38
C GLU A 130 -20.37 -14.82 -26.22
N ARG A 131 -21.25 -14.59 -27.21
CA ARG A 131 -22.61 -15.16 -27.19
C ARG A 131 -22.65 -16.68 -27.33
N ASN A 132 -21.60 -17.27 -27.92
CA ASN A 132 -21.59 -18.67 -28.34
C ASN A 132 -20.48 -19.51 -27.67
N ASP A 133 -19.51 -18.89 -26.98
CA ASP A 133 -18.45 -19.57 -26.22
C ASP A 133 -18.37 -19.02 -24.78
N ALA A 134 -18.84 -19.81 -23.82
CA ALA A 134 -18.80 -19.50 -22.39
C ALA A 134 -17.37 -19.22 -21.89
N ILE A 135 -16.33 -19.81 -22.50
CA ILE A 135 -14.94 -19.54 -22.13
C ILE A 135 -14.51 -18.14 -22.54
N GLU A 136 -14.88 -17.70 -23.74
CA GLU A 136 -14.55 -16.34 -24.20
C GLU A 136 -15.32 -15.28 -23.42
N LEU A 137 -16.54 -15.60 -23.00
CA LEU A 137 -17.29 -14.78 -22.06
C LEU A 137 -16.63 -14.70 -20.68
N LEU A 138 -16.19 -15.84 -20.12
CA LEU A 138 -15.48 -15.88 -18.83
C LEU A 138 -14.14 -15.15 -18.90
N LYS A 139 -13.40 -15.29 -20.01
CA LYS A 139 -12.19 -14.50 -20.27
C LYS A 139 -12.49 -13.02 -20.36
N SER A 140 -13.62 -12.62 -20.93
CA SER A 140 -14.01 -11.22 -21.05
C SER A 140 -14.45 -10.63 -19.71
N ALA A 141 -15.13 -11.40 -18.85
CA ALA A 141 -15.41 -11.04 -17.47
C ALA A 141 -14.13 -10.86 -16.63
N TYR A 142 -13.16 -11.77 -16.82
CA TYR A 142 -11.84 -11.66 -16.19
C TYR A 142 -11.04 -10.47 -16.73
N SER A 143 -10.99 -10.28 -18.06
CA SER A 143 -10.24 -9.21 -18.73
C SER A 143 -10.80 -7.82 -18.45
N ALA A 144 -12.11 -7.73 -18.20
CA ALA A 144 -12.77 -6.51 -17.72
C ALA A 144 -12.36 -6.13 -16.29
N ASN A 145 -11.58 -6.97 -15.60
CA ASN A 145 -11.19 -6.80 -14.20
C ASN A 145 -12.37 -6.52 -13.25
N LEU A 146 -13.58 -7.02 -13.59
CA LEU A 146 -14.80 -6.83 -12.79
C LEU A 146 -14.65 -7.37 -11.36
N THR A 147 -13.64 -8.20 -11.10
CA THR A 147 -13.31 -8.83 -9.82
C THR A 147 -12.10 -8.22 -9.11
N THR A 148 -11.20 -7.56 -9.84
CA THR A 148 -9.85 -7.20 -9.35
C THR A 148 -9.66 -5.69 -9.19
N TYR A 149 -10.39 -4.87 -9.96
CA TYR A 149 -10.38 -3.41 -9.84
C TYR A 149 -11.81 -2.86 -9.65
N TYR A 150 -12.60 -3.53 -8.80
CA TYR A 150 -13.93 -3.07 -8.40
C TYR A 150 -13.85 -1.91 -7.41
N THR A 151 -14.73 -0.91 -7.55
CA THR A 151 -14.87 0.18 -6.58
C THR A 151 -15.85 -0.24 -5.47
N PRO A 152 -15.42 -0.30 -4.19
CA PRO A 152 -16.33 -0.62 -3.09
C PRO A 152 -17.49 0.39 -2.99
N LYS A 153 -18.70 -0.08 -2.64
CA LYS A 153 -19.90 0.76 -2.56
C LYS A 153 -19.72 2.01 -1.70
N ASN A 154 -19.12 1.87 -0.51
CA ASN A 154 -18.87 3.01 0.37
C ASN A 154 -17.91 4.03 -0.27
N VAL A 155 -16.90 3.58 -1.02
CA VAL A 155 -15.98 4.46 -1.76
C VAL A 155 -16.74 5.18 -2.88
N ALA A 156 -17.58 4.45 -3.61
CA ALA A 156 -18.40 5.02 -4.68
C ALA A 156 -19.34 6.11 -4.14
N GLN A 157 -19.97 5.88 -2.99
CA GLN A 157 -20.83 6.86 -2.32
C GLN A 157 -20.07 8.10 -1.86
N ILE A 158 -18.88 7.95 -1.26
CA ILE A 158 -18.04 9.10 -0.87
C ILE A 158 -17.63 9.92 -2.11
N ALA A 159 -17.22 9.24 -3.18
CA ALA A 159 -16.83 9.89 -4.44
C ALA A 159 -18.01 10.63 -5.09
N ALA A 160 -19.16 9.97 -5.18
CA ALA A 160 -20.41 10.51 -5.72
C ALA A 160 -20.88 11.73 -4.91
N ASN A 161 -20.88 11.64 -3.58
CA ASN A 161 -21.26 12.74 -2.69
C ASN A 161 -20.34 13.96 -2.87
N TRP A 162 -19.05 13.74 -3.12
CA TRP A 162 -18.13 14.84 -3.36
C TRP A 162 -18.37 15.55 -4.69
N VAL A 163 -18.53 14.80 -5.80
CA VAL A 163 -18.74 15.41 -7.13
C VAL A 163 -20.11 16.07 -7.27
N SER A 164 -21.14 15.50 -6.63
CA SER A 164 -22.53 15.96 -6.71
C SER A 164 -22.83 17.16 -5.82
N ALA A 165 -21.91 17.54 -4.92
CA ALA A 165 -22.14 18.66 -4.01
C ALA A 165 -22.37 19.98 -4.78
N GLY A 166 -23.52 20.61 -4.50
CA GLY A 166 -24.02 21.81 -5.17
C GLY A 166 -25.21 21.51 -6.08
N GLU A 167 -25.59 22.46 -6.93
CA GLU A 167 -26.54 22.22 -8.01
C GLU A 167 -25.79 21.55 -9.18
N ARG A 168 -26.17 20.31 -9.50
CA ARG A 168 -25.54 19.46 -10.52
C ARG A 168 -26.62 18.77 -11.35
N ALA A 169 -26.43 18.66 -12.66
CA ALA A 169 -27.44 18.10 -13.55
C ALA A 169 -26.88 17.09 -14.57
N SER A 170 -25.55 17.01 -14.71
CA SER A 170 -24.90 16.12 -15.67
C SER A 170 -23.76 15.31 -15.03
N LEU A 171 -23.69 14.02 -15.36
CA LEU A 171 -22.75 13.05 -14.81
C LEU A 171 -22.20 12.16 -15.92
N ILE A 172 -20.89 11.91 -15.88
CA ILE A 172 -20.26 10.86 -16.66
C ILE A 172 -19.32 10.00 -15.81
N ASP A 173 -19.44 8.68 -15.95
CA ASP A 173 -18.45 7.72 -15.47
C ASP A 173 -17.58 7.25 -16.65
N ILE A 174 -16.30 7.64 -16.65
CA ILE A 174 -15.41 7.47 -17.80
C ILE A 174 -14.79 6.07 -17.92
N THR A 175 -14.99 5.24 -16.89
CA THR A 175 -14.54 3.84 -16.82
C THR A 175 -15.56 3.06 -15.98
N THR A 176 -16.76 2.90 -16.53
CA THR A 176 -17.92 2.58 -15.68
C THR A 176 -17.91 1.17 -15.12
N GLY A 177 -17.19 0.22 -15.74
CA GLY A 177 -17.10 -1.14 -15.23
C GLY A 177 -18.49 -1.75 -15.03
N SER A 178 -18.75 -2.29 -13.84
CA SER A 178 -20.06 -2.82 -13.44
C SER A 178 -21.07 -1.75 -12.96
N GLY A 179 -20.70 -0.47 -13.02
CA GLY A 179 -21.62 0.67 -12.84
C GLY A 179 -21.71 1.21 -11.41
N GLU A 180 -20.89 0.77 -10.46
CA GLU A 180 -21.04 1.16 -9.05
C GLU A 180 -20.87 2.67 -8.81
N LEU A 181 -19.90 3.30 -9.48
CA LEU A 181 -19.68 4.75 -9.41
C LEU A 181 -20.83 5.52 -10.08
N LEU A 182 -21.22 5.09 -11.28
CA LEU A 182 -22.34 5.69 -12.00
C LEU A 182 -23.63 5.65 -11.17
N ILE A 183 -23.99 4.50 -10.61
CA ILE A 183 -25.20 4.32 -9.79
C ILE A 183 -25.16 5.21 -8.56
N ALA A 184 -24.04 5.22 -7.83
CA ALA A 184 -23.88 6.11 -6.67
C ALA A 184 -24.03 7.59 -7.05
N GLY A 185 -23.51 7.99 -8.22
CA GLY A 185 -23.67 9.34 -8.74
C GLY A 185 -25.12 9.69 -9.09
N VAL A 186 -25.88 8.76 -9.68
CA VAL A 186 -27.31 8.96 -9.99
C VAL A 186 -28.13 9.07 -8.72
N ASP A 187 -27.85 8.25 -7.70
CA ASP A 187 -28.55 8.28 -6.41
C ASP A 187 -28.36 9.62 -5.66
N GLU A 188 -27.19 10.26 -5.79
CA GLU A 188 -26.90 11.52 -5.10
C GLU A 188 -27.45 12.76 -5.83
N ILE A 189 -27.76 12.67 -7.13
CA ILE A 189 -28.26 13.81 -7.93
C ILE A 189 -29.78 13.71 -8.08
N GLU A 190 -30.53 14.56 -7.35
CA GLU A 190 -32.01 14.52 -7.30
C GLU A 190 -32.70 14.57 -8.67
N GLU A 191 -32.18 15.35 -9.64
CA GLU A 191 -32.73 15.49 -11.00
C GLU A 191 -31.62 15.43 -12.08
N ALA A 192 -30.94 14.28 -12.18
CA ALA A 192 -29.91 14.10 -13.20
C ALA A 192 -30.51 14.13 -14.63
N SER A 193 -30.14 15.15 -15.41
CA SER A 193 -30.67 15.40 -16.77
C SER A 193 -29.88 14.68 -17.86
N GLN A 194 -28.59 14.44 -17.63
CA GLN A 194 -27.65 13.85 -18.59
C GLN A 194 -26.68 12.92 -17.86
N VAL A 195 -26.96 11.62 -17.86
CA VAL A 195 -26.15 10.59 -17.21
C VAL A 195 -25.55 9.67 -18.25
N TRP A 196 -24.24 9.47 -18.22
CA TRP A 196 -23.50 8.67 -19.20
C TRP A 196 -22.48 7.74 -18.54
N GLY A 197 -22.34 6.53 -19.08
CA GLY A 197 -21.31 5.57 -18.66
C GLY A 197 -20.51 5.11 -19.86
N VAL A 198 -19.18 5.07 -19.75
CA VAL A 198 -18.29 4.61 -20.83
C VAL A 198 -17.44 3.45 -20.33
N ASP A 199 -17.41 2.36 -21.08
CA ASP A 199 -16.44 1.28 -20.90
C ASP A 199 -16.07 0.68 -22.25
N ASN A 200 -14.87 0.12 -22.40
CA ASN A 200 -14.49 -0.56 -23.64
C ASN A 200 -14.86 -2.05 -23.62
N ASN A 201 -15.30 -2.57 -22.46
CA ASN A 201 -15.76 -3.93 -22.29
C ASN A 201 -17.29 -4.01 -22.44
N GLY A 202 -17.74 -4.82 -23.39
CA GLY A 202 -19.16 -5.00 -23.67
C GLY A 202 -19.95 -5.62 -22.51
N LEU A 203 -19.34 -6.56 -21.79
CA LEU A 203 -19.99 -7.19 -20.64
C LEU A 203 -20.21 -6.19 -19.50
N ALA A 204 -19.21 -5.38 -19.18
CA ALA A 204 -19.28 -4.28 -18.22
C ALA A 204 -20.40 -3.28 -18.58
N CYS A 205 -20.47 -2.86 -19.86
CA CYS A 205 -21.54 -2.01 -20.37
C CYS A 205 -22.93 -2.64 -20.22
N GLY A 206 -23.07 -3.93 -20.55
CA GLY A 206 -24.33 -4.64 -20.42
C GLY A 206 -24.84 -4.66 -18.97
N ILE A 207 -23.94 -4.92 -17.99
CA ILE A 207 -24.26 -4.90 -16.55
C ILE A 207 -24.72 -3.52 -16.14
N THR A 208 -23.92 -2.51 -16.48
CA THR A 208 -24.20 -1.12 -16.11
C THR A 208 -25.54 -0.66 -16.69
N GLN A 209 -25.85 -1.00 -17.94
CA GLN A 209 -27.15 -0.68 -18.53
C GLN A 209 -28.31 -1.29 -17.75
N SER A 210 -28.23 -2.57 -17.40
CA SER A 210 -29.32 -3.22 -16.66
C SER A 210 -29.53 -2.55 -15.30
N ARG A 211 -28.46 -2.30 -14.55
CA ARG A 211 -28.54 -1.69 -13.21
C ARG A 211 -29.01 -0.23 -13.25
N SER A 212 -28.48 0.56 -14.17
CA SER A 212 -28.82 1.98 -14.29
C SER A 212 -30.19 2.23 -14.96
N GLY A 213 -30.69 1.25 -15.73
CA GLY A 213 -32.01 1.32 -16.36
C GLY A 213 -33.16 1.41 -15.35
N GLU A 214 -33.04 0.72 -14.20
CA GLU A 214 -34.01 0.83 -13.10
C GLU A 214 -34.11 2.25 -12.53
N MET A 215 -33.03 3.03 -12.67
CA MET A 215 -32.91 4.41 -12.23
C MET A 215 -33.30 5.43 -13.32
N GLY A 216 -33.76 4.94 -14.49
CA GLY A 216 -34.18 5.78 -15.61
C GLY A 216 -33.07 6.22 -16.55
N VAL A 217 -31.85 5.66 -16.44
CA VAL A 217 -30.76 5.96 -17.38
C VAL A 217 -31.05 5.30 -18.73
N PRO A 218 -31.05 6.05 -19.85
CA PRO A 218 -31.28 5.47 -21.18
C PRO A 218 -30.18 4.47 -21.58
N ALA A 219 -30.57 3.35 -22.17
CA ALA A 219 -29.64 2.36 -22.72
C ALA A 219 -28.61 2.97 -23.69
N SER A 220 -29.03 3.95 -24.49
CA SER A 220 -28.15 4.66 -25.43
C SER A 220 -27.06 5.51 -24.77
N HIS A 221 -27.13 5.72 -23.45
CA HIS A 221 -26.13 6.48 -22.70
C HIS A 221 -25.04 5.62 -22.07
N ILE A 222 -25.13 4.29 -22.21
CA ILE A 222 -24.06 3.36 -21.81
C ILE A 222 -23.27 2.99 -23.07
N LEU A 223 -22.09 3.58 -23.21
CA LEU A 223 -21.28 3.52 -24.43
C LEU A 223 -20.20 2.45 -24.28
N CYS A 224 -20.32 1.39 -25.09
CA CYS A 224 -19.27 0.39 -25.27
C CYS A 224 -18.25 0.90 -26.30
N SER A 225 -17.26 1.67 -25.87
CA SER A 225 -16.29 2.34 -26.74
C SER A 225 -14.99 2.65 -25.99
N ASP A 226 -13.90 2.87 -26.74
CA ASP A 226 -12.69 3.43 -26.15
C ASP A 226 -12.94 4.90 -25.77
N PHE A 227 -12.81 5.22 -24.49
CA PHE A 227 -12.98 6.58 -23.97
C PHE A 227 -12.09 7.61 -24.68
N PHE A 228 -10.89 7.23 -25.11
CA PHE A 228 -9.99 8.15 -25.80
C PHE A 228 -10.51 8.52 -27.19
N GLU A 229 -11.22 7.63 -27.88
CA GLU A 229 -11.85 7.95 -29.17
C GLU A 229 -12.98 8.96 -29.00
N ILE A 230 -13.72 8.88 -27.88
CA ILE A 230 -14.77 9.85 -27.51
C ILE A 230 -14.14 11.23 -27.24
N VAL A 231 -13.06 11.28 -26.45
CA VAL A 231 -12.36 12.53 -26.14
C VAL A 231 -11.66 13.12 -27.38
N GLU A 232 -11.15 12.33 -28.31
CA GLU A 232 -10.53 12.85 -29.54
C GLU A 232 -11.57 13.41 -30.53
N SER A 233 -12.70 12.72 -30.68
CA SER A 233 -13.79 13.12 -31.60
C SER A 233 -14.54 14.36 -31.11
N ALA A 234 -14.67 14.57 -29.80
CA ALA A 234 -15.30 15.77 -29.23
C ALA A 234 -14.47 17.06 -29.43
N TYR A 235 -13.18 16.95 -29.76
CA TYR A 235 -12.24 18.10 -29.77
C TYR A 235 -11.57 18.36 -31.13
N THR A 236 -11.87 17.57 -32.17
CA THR A 236 -11.39 17.85 -33.53
C THR A 236 -12.33 18.79 -34.28
N ASP A 237 -11.79 19.84 -34.90
CA ASP A 237 -12.51 20.72 -35.83
C ASP A 237 -13.20 19.85 -36.90
N PRO A 238 -14.55 19.87 -37.03
CA PRO A 238 -15.29 18.97 -37.92
C PRO A 238 -14.93 19.09 -39.41
N GLN A 239 -14.05 20.04 -39.77
CA GLN A 239 -13.54 20.20 -41.14
C GLN A 239 -12.30 19.36 -41.49
N GLN A 240 -11.65 18.65 -40.55
CA GLN A 240 -10.39 17.93 -40.83
C GLN A 240 -10.48 16.40 -41.01
N THR A 241 -11.61 15.75 -40.74
CA THR A 241 -11.75 14.29 -40.86
C THR A 241 -12.68 13.88 -42.00
N PHE A 242 -12.38 14.34 -43.21
CA PHE A 242 -12.90 13.72 -44.44
C PHE A 242 -11.86 12.73 -44.97
N ASP A 243 -11.87 11.52 -44.41
CA ASP A 243 -11.69 10.25 -45.12
C ASP A 243 -11.34 9.16 -44.08
N GLN A 244 -12.26 8.21 -43.92
CA GLN A 244 -12.11 6.95 -43.17
C GLN A 244 -12.20 7.03 -41.64
N ARG A 245 -13.41 7.21 -41.11
CA ARG A 245 -13.95 6.48 -39.95
C ARG A 245 -15.44 6.82 -39.85
N THR A 246 -16.31 5.82 -39.94
CA THR A 246 -17.72 5.94 -39.58
C THR A 246 -17.80 6.03 -38.06
N PRO A 247 -18.24 7.14 -37.44
CA PRO A 247 -18.65 7.12 -36.05
C PRO A 247 -20.07 6.55 -36.02
N GLU A 248 -20.25 5.34 -35.48
CA GLU A 248 -21.57 4.81 -35.16
C GLU A 248 -22.10 5.36 -33.80
N THR A 249 -21.28 6.11 -33.06
CA THR A 249 -21.61 6.65 -31.73
C THR A 249 -22.16 8.09 -31.83
N ASP A 250 -23.44 8.28 -31.50
CA ASP A 250 -24.11 9.60 -31.51
C ASP A 250 -23.77 10.42 -30.26
N ILE A 251 -22.53 10.94 -30.21
CA ILE A 251 -22.05 11.84 -29.14
C ILE A 251 -22.65 13.25 -29.22
N SER A 252 -23.53 13.54 -30.19
CA SER A 252 -24.17 14.85 -30.34
C SER A 252 -25.10 15.22 -29.18
N GLN A 253 -25.40 14.24 -28.31
CA GLN A 253 -26.26 14.38 -27.13
C GLN A 253 -25.48 14.74 -25.86
N PHE A 254 -24.14 14.77 -25.91
CA PHE A 254 -23.34 15.22 -24.76
C PHE A 254 -23.59 16.71 -24.49
N PRO A 255 -23.51 17.15 -23.22
CA PRO A 255 -23.60 18.58 -22.91
C PRO A 255 -22.49 19.37 -23.63
N GLU A 256 -22.87 20.41 -24.39
CA GLU A 256 -21.92 21.25 -25.14
C GLU A 256 -20.89 21.92 -24.21
N GLU A 257 -21.29 22.24 -22.98
CA GLU A 257 -20.45 22.90 -21.97
C GLU A 257 -19.62 21.92 -21.14
N GLY A 258 -19.77 20.61 -21.34
CA GLY A 258 -19.16 19.56 -20.52
C GLY A 258 -20.04 19.07 -19.37
N PHE A 259 -19.51 18.13 -18.57
CA PHE A 259 -20.21 17.48 -17.47
C PHE A 259 -19.90 18.14 -16.12
N ASP A 260 -20.93 18.30 -15.28
CA ASP A 260 -20.79 18.85 -13.93
C ASP A 260 -20.08 17.88 -12.99
N CYS A 261 -20.32 16.58 -13.18
CA CYS A 261 -19.74 15.51 -12.39
C CYS A 261 -19.00 14.52 -13.30
N VAL A 262 -17.74 14.25 -12.99
CA VAL A 262 -16.93 13.21 -13.67
C VAL A 262 -16.43 12.22 -12.61
N LEU A 263 -16.77 10.95 -12.78
CA LEU A 263 -16.29 9.86 -11.93
C LEU A 263 -15.40 8.91 -12.73
N GLY A 264 -14.45 8.25 -12.05
CA GLY A 264 -13.73 7.13 -12.65
C GLY A 264 -12.85 6.38 -11.66
N HIS A 265 -12.70 5.08 -11.90
CA HIS A 265 -11.68 4.23 -11.29
C HIS A 265 -10.86 3.61 -12.43
N PRO A 266 -9.88 4.36 -12.99
CA PRO A 266 -9.22 3.96 -14.22
C PRO A 266 -8.34 2.71 -14.05
N PRO A 267 -8.16 1.91 -15.11
CA PRO A 267 -7.21 0.81 -15.10
C PRO A 267 -5.76 1.31 -14.93
N ILE A 268 -4.98 0.58 -14.13
CA ILE A 268 -3.56 0.89 -13.87
C ILE A 268 -2.67 0.19 -14.89
N GLY A 269 -1.76 0.92 -15.53
CA GLY A 269 -0.85 0.29 -16.49
C GLY A 269 0.12 1.24 -17.17
N ARG A 270 1.00 0.66 -18.00
CA ARG A 270 1.83 1.42 -18.93
C ARG A 270 1.42 1.07 -20.35
N MET A 271 1.22 2.09 -21.18
CA MET A 271 1.11 1.90 -22.62
C MET A 271 2.50 1.53 -23.15
N ASP A 272 2.64 0.33 -23.72
CA ASP A 272 3.83 -0.01 -24.49
C ASP A 272 3.92 0.97 -25.66
N GLY A 273 5.07 1.66 -25.76
CA GLY A 273 5.27 2.65 -26.81
C GLY A 273 5.07 1.99 -28.16
N GLN A 274 4.07 2.45 -28.93
CA GLN A 274 3.93 2.07 -30.33
C GLN A 274 5.29 2.28 -31.02
N SER A 275 5.73 1.24 -31.72
CA SER A 275 6.97 1.19 -32.47
C SER A 275 6.96 2.24 -33.58
N SER A 276 7.58 3.40 -33.30
CA SER A 276 8.35 4.25 -34.22
C SER A 276 7.95 4.34 -35.71
N ALA A 277 6.66 4.38 -36.07
CA ALA A 277 6.22 4.53 -37.46
C ALA A 277 5.38 5.79 -37.75
N ASP A 278 4.63 6.33 -36.78
CA ASP A 278 3.81 7.53 -37.01
C ASP A 278 4.23 8.69 -36.07
N GLN A 279 5.18 9.50 -36.55
CA GLN A 279 5.73 10.65 -35.83
C GLN A 279 4.91 11.96 -35.97
N SER A 280 3.70 11.95 -36.53
CA SER A 280 2.97 13.20 -36.81
C SER A 280 2.06 13.71 -35.68
N ASN A 281 1.69 12.92 -34.66
CA ASN A 281 0.76 13.34 -33.59
C ASN A 281 1.38 13.38 -32.17
N GLN A 282 2.54 14.03 -32.04
CA GLN A 282 3.35 14.12 -30.80
C GLN A 282 2.82 15.09 -29.71
N ARG A 283 1.53 15.07 -29.35
CA ARG A 283 1.06 15.78 -28.12
C ARG A 283 0.40 14.88 -27.08
N ILE A 284 0.06 13.65 -27.44
CA ILE A 284 -0.50 12.65 -26.51
C ILE A 284 0.61 11.71 -25.97
N SER A 285 1.81 11.70 -26.58
CA SER A 285 2.87 10.70 -26.32
C SER A 285 3.81 10.94 -25.13
N GLU A 286 3.57 11.92 -24.26
CA GLU A 286 4.44 12.18 -23.08
C GLU A 286 3.97 11.47 -21.79
N ILE A 287 2.66 11.19 -21.67
CA ILE A 287 2.08 10.52 -20.49
C ILE A 287 2.07 9.01 -20.74
N ARG A 288 3.02 8.28 -20.15
CA ARG A 288 3.16 6.82 -20.35
C ARG A 288 2.21 5.96 -19.52
N ARG A 289 1.61 6.53 -18.47
CA ARG A 289 0.73 5.84 -17.53
C ARG A 289 -0.71 5.92 -18.00
N LEU A 290 -1.39 4.77 -18.05
CA LEU A 290 -2.75 4.68 -18.57
C LEU A 290 -3.74 5.45 -17.69
N GLU A 291 -3.63 5.27 -16.38
CA GLU A 291 -4.47 5.93 -15.38
C GLU A 291 -4.39 7.46 -15.46
N HIS A 292 -3.22 8.01 -15.80
CA HIS A 292 -3.04 9.46 -16.00
C HIS A 292 -3.73 9.96 -17.27
N GLN A 293 -3.77 9.17 -18.34
CA GLN A 293 -4.46 9.57 -19.55
C GLN A 293 -5.97 9.66 -19.31
N PHE A 294 -6.55 8.71 -18.59
CA PHE A 294 -7.96 8.75 -18.18
C PHE A 294 -8.28 9.97 -17.33
N VAL A 295 -7.49 10.25 -16.28
CA VAL A 295 -7.68 11.45 -15.45
C VAL A 295 -7.63 12.72 -16.31
N ARG A 296 -6.66 12.83 -17.22
CA ARG A 296 -6.55 13.99 -18.12
C ARG A 296 -7.76 14.12 -19.05
N GLY A 297 -8.23 13.00 -19.62
CA GLY A 297 -9.42 12.96 -20.46
C GLY A 297 -10.69 13.36 -19.70
N GLY A 298 -10.92 12.78 -18.52
CA GLY A 298 -12.04 13.14 -17.66
C GLY A 298 -12.00 14.59 -17.18
N CYS A 299 -10.82 15.12 -16.84
CA CYS A 299 -10.69 16.54 -16.49
C CYS A 299 -11.07 17.46 -17.67
N ARG A 300 -10.79 17.05 -18.90
CA ARG A 300 -11.17 17.82 -20.11
C ARG A 300 -12.68 17.86 -20.29
N THR A 301 -13.39 16.78 -19.96
CA THR A 301 -14.86 16.72 -20.11
C THR A 301 -15.61 17.48 -19.03
N LEU A 302 -14.94 18.03 -18.00
CA LEU A 302 -15.58 18.85 -16.97
C LEU A 302 -16.09 20.19 -17.52
N SER A 303 -17.32 20.55 -17.14
CA SER A 303 -17.86 21.91 -17.28
C SER A 303 -17.17 22.91 -16.35
N GLU A 304 -17.42 24.21 -16.55
CA GLU A 304 -16.97 25.26 -15.62
C GLU A 304 -17.55 25.03 -14.22
N SER A 305 -16.73 25.07 -13.17
CA SER A 305 -17.09 24.65 -11.80
C SER A 305 -17.50 23.18 -11.63
N GLY A 306 -17.29 22.37 -12.67
CA GLY A 306 -17.48 20.92 -12.64
C GLY A 306 -16.45 20.24 -11.74
N ARG A 307 -16.84 19.12 -11.13
CA ARG A 307 -16.06 18.34 -10.18
C ARG A 307 -15.78 16.93 -10.69
N GLY A 308 -14.51 16.53 -10.61
CA GLY A 308 -14.03 15.20 -10.99
C GLY A 308 -13.48 14.43 -9.79
N CYS A 309 -13.82 13.15 -9.66
CA CYS A 309 -13.28 12.29 -8.62
C CYS A 309 -12.73 11.00 -9.23
N PHE A 310 -11.45 10.73 -8.96
CA PHE A 310 -10.71 9.60 -9.52
C PHE A 310 -10.10 8.73 -8.43
N ILE A 311 -10.35 7.43 -8.48
CA ILE A 311 -9.73 6.46 -7.56
C ILE A 311 -8.47 5.92 -8.23
N LEU A 312 -7.32 6.14 -7.60
CA LEU A 312 -6.00 5.83 -8.13
C LEU A 312 -5.12 5.16 -7.05
N PRO A 313 -4.00 4.53 -7.43
CA PRO A 313 -2.98 4.14 -6.47
C PRO A 313 -2.20 5.36 -5.96
N SER A 314 -1.60 5.30 -4.76
CA SER A 314 -0.82 6.40 -4.16
C SER A 314 0.33 6.92 -5.05
N HIS A 315 0.94 6.02 -5.82
CA HIS A 315 1.98 6.37 -6.79
C HIS A 315 1.45 7.16 -8.01
N GLY A 316 0.13 7.15 -8.25
CA GLY A 316 -0.57 7.93 -9.25
C GLY A 316 -0.52 9.44 -8.98
N LEU A 317 -0.23 9.87 -7.75
CA LEU A 317 0.00 11.28 -7.43
C LEU A 317 1.27 11.85 -8.10
N ARG A 318 2.23 10.99 -8.45
CA ARG A 318 3.50 11.42 -9.04
C ARG A 318 3.25 12.08 -10.40
N ASN A 319 3.69 13.33 -10.54
CA ASN A 319 3.52 14.16 -11.74
C ASN A 319 2.08 14.53 -12.09
N LEU A 320 1.09 14.18 -11.26
CA LEU A 320 -0.33 14.45 -11.52
C LEU A 320 -0.57 15.95 -11.80
N ARG A 321 -0.14 16.82 -10.88
CA ARG A 321 -0.30 18.27 -11.04
C ARG A 321 0.50 18.86 -12.20
N LYS A 322 1.69 18.34 -12.48
CA LYS A 322 2.62 18.93 -13.45
C LYS A 322 2.29 18.55 -14.89
N ASN A 323 1.84 17.30 -15.10
CA ASN A 323 1.80 16.70 -16.43
C ASN A 323 0.41 16.16 -16.80
N VAL A 324 -0.52 16.05 -15.86
CA VAL A 324 -1.80 15.35 -16.07
C VAL A 324 -2.98 16.32 -16.03
N LEU A 325 -3.10 17.11 -14.96
CA LEU A 325 -4.21 18.06 -14.82
C LEU A 325 -4.10 19.18 -15.88
N PRO A 326 -5.17 19.44 -16.67
CA PRO A 326 -5.18 20.53 -17.64
C PRO A 326 -5.23 21.90 -16.94
N GLU A 327 -4.90 22.97 -17.68
CA GLU A 327 -5.07 24.34 -17.21
C GLU A 327 -6.52 24.60 -16.78
N GLY A 328 -6.69 25.33 -15.67
CA GLY A 328 -8.01 25.63 -15.09
C GLY A 328 -8.65 24.50 -14.28
N VAL A 329 -7.97 23.36 -14.10
CA VAL A 329 -8.43 22.27 -13.20
C VAL A 329 -7.51 22.17 -11.99
N GLN A 330 -8.08 22.39 -10.81
CA GLN A 330 -7.37 22.41 -9.53
C GLN A 330 -7.62 21.13 -8.74
N LEU A 331 -6.58 20.66 -8.06
CA LEU A 331 -6.70 19.57 -7.10
C LEU A 331 -7.24 20.11 -5.77
N GLN A 332 -8.41 19.60 -5.35
CA GLN A 332 -9.12 20.09 -4.17
C GLN A 332 -8.96 19.18 -2.95
N ARG A 333 -9.04 17.86 -3.14
CA ARG A 333 -8.88 16.89 -2.05
C ARG A 333 -8.00 15.72 -2.48
N LEU A 334 -7.23 15.22 -1.53
CA LEU A 334 -6.59 13.91 -1.61
C LEU A 334 -7.02 13.12 -0.38
N VAL A 335 -7.58 11.93 -0.59
CA VAL A 335 -8.09 11.09 0.48
C VAL A 335 -7.40 9.74 0.40
N LYS A 336 -6.62 9.37 1.42
CA LYS A 336 -6.15 7.99 1.59
C LYS A 336 -7.33 7.14 2.03
N LEU A 337 -7.58 6.05 1.32
CA LEU A 337 -8.68 5.13 1.60
C LEU A 337 -8.17 3.91 2.38
N PRO A 338 -9.00 3.27 3.22
CA PRO A 338 -8.61 2.05 3.92
C PRO A 338 -8.28 0.92 2.93
N GLU A 339 -7.06 0.38 2.99
CA GLU A 339 -6.62 -0.72 2.11
C GLU A 339 -7.52 -1.96 2.24
N SER A 340 -8.02 -2.22 3.46
CA SER A 340 -8.88 -3.37 3.77
C SER A 340 -10.20 -3.42 3.00
N ALA A 341 -10.62 -2.33 2.37
CA ALA A 341 -11.81 -2.32 1.52
C ALA A 341 -11.56 -2.73 0.08
N PHE A 342 -10.31 -2.76 -0.36
CA PHE A 342 -9.95 -3.20 -1.70
C PHE A 342 -9.38 -4.62 -1.64
N SER A 343 -9.83 -5.48 -2.55
CA SER A 343 -9.44 -6.90 -2.59
C SER A 343 -7.99 -7.12 -3.03
N VAL A 344 -7.38 -6.15 -3.71
CA VAL A 344 -5.97 -6.18 -4.11
C VAL A 344 -5.11 -5.58 -3.00
N ILE A 345 -4.47 -6.47 -2.24
CA ILE A 345 -3.53 -6.13 -1.16
C ILE A 345 -2.20 -5.69 -1.78
N GLY A 346 -1.66 -4.53 -1.36
CA GLY A 346 -0.33 -4.06 -1.75
C GLY A 346 -0.29 -2.77 -2.57
N VAL A 347 -1.43 -2.10 -2.80
CA VAL A 347 -1.48 -0.80 -3.46
C VAL A 347 -2.36 0.14 -2.65
N GLU A 348 -1.75 1.10 -1.93
CA GLU A 348 -2.47 2.14 -1.17
C GLU A 348 -3.46 2.89 -2.08
N PRO A 349 -4.78 2.69 -1.92
CA PRO A 349 -5.78 3.35 -2.74
C PRO A 349 -6.00 4.78 -2.26
N MET A 350 -6.14 5.70 -3.21
CA MET A 350 -6.39 7.10 -2.93
C MET A 350 -7.52 7.63 -3.82
N MET A 351 -8.33 8.51 -3.25
CA MET A 351 -9.31 9.30 -3.98
C MET A 351 -8.71 10.68 -4.26
N ILE A 352 -8.77 11.09 -5.54
CA ILE A 352 -8.26 12.36 -6.05
C ILE A 352 -9.45 13.18 -6.52
N CYS A 353 -9.70 14.29 -5.85
CA CYS A 353 -10.84 15.15 -6.15
C CYS A 353 -10.36 16.47 -6.77
N VAL A 354 -10.89 16.82 -7.93
CA VAL A 354 -10.48 17.98 -8.74
C VAL A 354 -11.67 18.83 -9.16
N GLU A 355 -11.48 20.12 -9.29
CA GLU A 355 -12.55 21.05 -9.70
C GLU A 355 -12.03 21.96 -10.81
N ARG A 356 -12.86 22.20 -11.83
CA ARG A 356 -12.54 23.20 -12.85
C ARG A 356 -12.84 24.59 -12.31
N THR A 357 -11.81 25.27 -11.82
CA THR A 357 -11.94 26.60 -11.21
C THR A 357 -10.67 27.41 -11.40
N GLU A 358 -10.81 28.73 -11.42
CA GLU A 358 -9.71 29.69 -11.34
C GLU A 358 -9.36 30.04 -9.88
N GLU A 359 -10.17 29.60 -8.91
CA GLU A 359 -9.96 29.85 -7.49
C GLU A 359 -8.77 29.03 -6.95
N ASP A 360 -7.85 29.71 -6.27
CA ASP A 360 -6.66 29.11 -5.69
C ASP A 360 -6.87 28.80 -4.20
N ASP A 361 -7.70 27.80 -3.92
CA ASP A 361 -7.96 27.33 -2.55
C ASP A 361 -6.83 26.44 -1.98
N ASP A 362 -6.82 26.21 -0.66
CA ASP A 362 -5.92 25.22 -0.07
C ASP A 362 -6.29 23.78 -0.47
N LEU A 363 -5.29 22.90 -0.54
CA LEU A 363 -5.49 21.47 -0.72
C LEU A 363 -5.92 20.82 0.60
N GLY A 364 -7.05 20.12 0.60
CA GLY A 364 -7.42 19.22 1.69
C GLY A 364 -6.74 17.86 1.57
N ILE A 365 -6.11 17.39 2.64
CA ILE A 365 -5.57 16.03 2.77
C ILE A 365 -6.35 15.33 3.88
N VAL A 366 -6.87 14.14 3.59
CA VAL A 366 -7.63 13.33 4.55
C VAL A 366 -7.06 11.91 4.54
N ASN A 367 -6.86 11.34 5.71
CA ASN A 367 -6.57 9.93 5.89
C ASN A 367 -7.80 9.26 6.49
N LEU A 368 -8.47 8.39 5.73
CA LEU A 368 -9.52 7.52 6.25
C LEU A 368 -8.90 6.17 6.60
N SER A 369 -8.78 5.88 7.88
CA SER A 369 -8.08 4.70 8.39
C SER A 369 -8.95 3.44 8.40
N ARG A 370 -10.26 3.63 8.57
CA ARG A 370 -11.29 2.58 8.47
C ARG A 370 -12.60 3.15 7.92
N PHE A 371 -13.51 2.28 7.49
CA PHE A 371 -14.85 2.70 7.09
C PHE A 371 -15.72 2.97 8.31
N GLY A 372 -16.04 4.25 8.54
CA GLY A 372 -17.08 4.70 9.46
C GLY A 372 -18.45 4.78 8.81
N GLY A 373 -19.36 5.59 9.37
CA GLY A 373 -20.62 5.91 8.73
C GLY A 373 -20.40 6.77 7.46
N VAL A 374 -21.05 6.43 6.35
CA VAL A 374 -20.86 7.09 5.04
C VAL A 374 -21.02 8.62 5.13
N ASN A 375 -22.03 9.10 5.85
CA ASN A 375 -22.27 10.53 6.03
C ASN A 375 -21.15 11.24 6.79
N GLU A 376 -20.58 10.57 7.80
CA GLU A 376 -19.49 11.13 8.60
C GLU A 376 -18.19 11.18 7.78
N MET A 377 -17.92 10.13 7.00
CA MET A 377 -16.80 10.11 6.04
C MET A 377 -16.94 11.21 4.99
N CYS A 378 -18.13 11.39 4.41
CA CYS A 378 -18.40 12.49 3.48
C CYS A 378 -18.14 13.85 4.15
N GLY A 379 -18.60 14.02 5.39
CA GLY A 379 -18.33 15.22 6.20
C GLY A 379 -16.83 15.51 6.37
N ALA A 380 -16.03 14.49 6.66
CA ALA A 380 -14.57 14.60 6.78
C ALA A 380 -13.90 14.99 5.45
N VAL A 381 -14.34 14.42 4.32
CA VAL A 381 -13.82 14.74 2.98
C VAL A 381 -14.14 16.19 2.59
N HIS A 382 -15.36 16.65 2.86
CA HIS A 382 -15.77 18.03 2.56
C HIS A 382 -15.07 19.05 3.46
N ALA A 383 -14.90 18.73 4.74
CA ALA A 383 -14.27 19.58 5.75
C ALA A 383 -13.06 18.89 6.44
N PRO A 384 -11.89 18.82 5.78
CA PRO A 384 -10.70 18.14 6.29
C PRO A 384 -10.28 18.56 7.70
N SER A 385 -10.41 19.85 8.03
CA SER A 385 -10.06 20.39 9.35
C SER A 385 -10.97 19.92 10.50
N SER A 386 -12.09 19.25 10.17
CA SER A 386 -13.00 18.65 11.15
C SER A 386 -12.87 17.13 11.23
N ALA A 387 -12.01 16.52 10.39
CA ALA A 387 -11.83 15.07 10.34
C ALA A 387 -11.40 14.50 11.70
N GLU A 388 -10.51 15.21 12.43
CA GLU A 388 -10.02 14.82 13.77
C GLU A 388 -11.12 14.64 14.83
N ARG A 389 -12.37 15.05 14.55
CA ARG A 389 -13.52 14.78 15.44
C ARG A 389 -14.00 13.33 15.35
N HIS A 390 -13.52 12.59 14.36
CA HIS A 390 -13.90 11.22 14.08
C HIS A 390 -12.70 10.31 14.31
N ASP A 391 -12.91 9.20 14.99
CA ASP A 391 -11.85 8.23 15.33
C ASP A 391 -11.32 7.43 14.12
N PHE A 392 -11.98 7.54 12.97
CA PHE A 392 -11.63 6.87 11.72
C PHE A 392 -11.00 7.81 10.68
N ALA A 393 -10.82 9.10 11.00
CA ALA A 393 -10.35 10.10 10.04
C ALA A 393 -9.39 11.11 10.67
N GLU A 394 -8.28 11.36 9.99
CA GLU A 394 -7.44 12.53 10.23
C GLU A 394 -7.46 13.44 9.00
N GLY A 395 -7.28 14.74 9.18
CA GLY A 395 -7.34 15.66 8.06
C GLY A 395 -6.71 17.01 8.32
N THR A 396 -6.22 17.62 7.24
CA THR A 396 -5.53 18.90 7.28
C THR A 396 -5.72 19.65 5.96
N THR A 397 -5.43 20.94 5.97
CA THR A 397 -5.44 21.80 4.78
C THR A 397 -4.06 22.41 4.62
N VAL A 398 -3.51 22.34 3.42
CA VAL A 398 -2.15 22.78 3.10
C VAL A 398 -2.10 23.55 1.79
N ASP A 399 -1.07 24.36 1.62
CA ASP A 399 -0.80 25.04 0.35
C ASP A 399 -0.72 24.02 -0.80
N ARG A 400 -1.49 24.28 -1.87
CA ARG A 400 -1.53 23.43 -3.07
C ARG A 400 -0.16 23.34 -3.77
N GLN A 401 0.75 24.26 -3.54
CA GLN A 401 2.11 24.26 -4.09
C GLN A 401 3.07 23.33 -3.35
N LEU A 402 2.66 22.69 -2.25
CA LEU A 402 3.51 21.71 -1.56
C LEU A 402 3.99 20.62 -2.53
N PRO A 403 5.28 20.21 -2.46
CA PRO A 403 5.81 19.14 -3.29
C PRO A 403 5.02 17.83 -3.13
N SER A 404 4.81 17.11 -4.23
CA SER A 404 4.07 15.83 -4.21
C SER A 404 4.67 14.80 -3.25
N THR A 405 5.99 14.83 -3.01
CA THR A 405 6.66 13.93 -2.04
C THR A 405 6.24 14.25 -0.61
N THR A 406 6.14 15.53 -0.24
CA THR A 406 5.66 15.97 1.07
C THR A 406 4.20 15.59 1.27
N ILE A 407 3.38 15.75 0.23
CA ILE A 407 1.97 15.36 0.26
C ILE A 407 1.79 13.86 0.48
N GLN A 408 2.65 13.03 -0.12
CA GLN A 408 2.63 11.58 0.12
C GLN A 408 2.89 11.25 1.59
N THR A 409 3.82 11.94 2.24
CA THR A 409 4.05 11.78 3.69
C THR A 409 2.82 12.22 4.50
N LEU A 410 2.23 13.37 4.15
CA LEU A 410 1.05 13.90 4.86
C LEU A 410 -0.22 13.08 4.64
N LEU A 411 -0.31 12.30 3.57
CA LEU A 411 -1.43 11.37 3.36
C LEU A 411 -1.48 10.26 4.42
N SER A 412 -0.32 9.87 4.98
CA SER A 412 -0.25 8.86 6.03
C SER A 412 -0.25 9.45 7.44
N ALA A 413 0.07 10.74 7.59
CA ALA A 413 0.05 11.44 8.88
C ALA A 413 -0.34 12.92 8.72
N PRO A 414 -1.63 13.23 8.45
CA PRO A 414 -2.10 14.60 8.26
C PRO A 414 -1.75 15.54 9.43
N GLY A 415 -1.79 15.04 10.66
CA GLY A 415 -1.45 15.81 11.87
C GLY A 415 0.01 16.31 11.91
N ALA A 416 0.92 15.78 11.08
CA ALA A 416 2.29 16.26 10.96
C ALA A 416 2.42 17.51 10.08
N ALA A 417 1.36 17.95 9.38
CA ALA A 417 1.38 19.08 8.46
C ALA A 417 2.00 20.38 9.02
N PRO A 418 1.79 20.76 10.30
CA PRO A 418 2.44 21.94 10.86
C PRO A 418 3.97 21.90 10.79
N LEU A 419 4.60 20.72 10.89
CA LEU A 419 6.05 20.57 10.75
C LEU A 419 6.53 20.80 9.31
N PHE A 420 5.71 20.42 8.31
CA PHE A 420 6.05 20.53 6.89
C PHE A 420 5.65 21.87 6.25
N THR A 421 4.78 22.63 6.89
CA THR A 421 4.26 23.92 6.38
C THR A 421 4.87 25.13 7.08
N GLN A 422 5.42 24.96 8.29
CA GLN A 422 6.18 26.01 8.95
C GLN A 422 7.59 26.17 8.34
N GLN A 423 8.22 27.31 8.63
CA GLN A 423 9.55 27.68 8.13
C GLN A 423 10.67 26.93 8.88
N TYR A 424 10.69 25.61 8.77
CA TYR A 424 11.86 24.79 9.09
C TYR A 424 12.70 24.58 7.82
N PRO A 425 14.04 24.63 7.90
CA PRO A 425 14.87 24.22 6.77
C PRO A 425 14.66 22.74 6.49
N THR A 426 14.71 22.34 5.22
CA THR A 426 14.68 20.93 4.87
C THR A 426 16.06 20.29 5.01
N LEU A 427 16.15 18.97 4.86
CA LEU A 427 17.44 18.28 4.86
C LEU A 427 18.33 18.76 3.71
N GLU A 428 17.75 19.05 2.54
CA GLU A 428 18.44 19.70 1.43
C GLU A 428 19.07 21.04 1.86
N ASP A 429 18.38 21.88 2.64
CA ASP A 429 18.89 23.19 3.07
C ASP A 429 20.08 23.10 4.06
N VAL A 430 20.22 21.98 4.77
CA VAL A 430 21.33 21.76 5.74
C VAL A 430 22.45 20.88 5.18
N THR A 431 22.37 20.49 3.91
CA THR A 431 23.30 19.57 3.26
C THR A 431 23.80 20.12 1.93
N GLN A 432 25.04 19.77 1.56
CA GLN A 432 25.61 20.09 0.24
C GLN A 432 25.10 19.13 -0.82
N ASN A 433 24.93 17.87 -0.44
CA ASN A 433 24.55 16.80 -1.34
C ASN A 433 23.91 15.64 -0.57
N ILE A 434 22.87 15.06 -1.17
CA ILE A 434 22.25 13.80 -0.74
C ILE A 434 22.21 12.89 -1.96
N ALA A 435 22.89 11.75 -1.89
CA ALA A 435 23.02 10.88 -3.06
C ALA A 435 23.14 9.40 -2.67
N THR A 436 22.79 8.53 -3.61
CA THR A 436 23.17 7.11 -3.54
C THR A 436 24.66 6.97 -3.82
N GLY A 437 25.27 5.85 -3.45
CA GLY A 437 26.64 5.55 -3.87
C GLY A 437 26.79 5.31 -5.37
N MET A 438 28.02 4.97 -5.75
CA MET A 438 28.48 4.72 -7.11
C MET A 438 27.77 3.54 -7.77
N VAL A 439 27.52 3.68 -9.08
CA VAL A 439 27.07 2.62 -9.97
C VAL A 439 28.19 2.31 -10.95
N THR A 440 28.71 1.07 -10.94
CA THR A 440 29.78 0.66 -11.87
C THR A 440 29.22 0.17 -13.21
N GLY A 441 28.06 -0.50 -13.20
CA GLY A 441 27.49 -1.21 -14.35
C GLY A 441 28.01 -2.63 -14.53
N GLN A 442 29.18 -2.96 -13.98
CA GLN A 442 29.83 -4.28 -14.03
C GLN A 442 30.57 -4.59 -12.72
N ASN A 443 29.82 -4.85 -11.64
CA ASN A 443 30.37 -5.01 -10.29
C ASN A 443 31.52 -6.04 -10.19
N ARG A 444 31.46 -7.16 -10.93
CA ARG A 444 32.46 -8.24 -10.84
C ARG A 444 33.85 -7.86 -11.33
N ILE A 445 33.96 -6.80 -12.12
CA ILE A 445 35.21 -6.42 -12.79
C ILE A 445 35.82 -5.19 -12.13
N PHE A 446 34.96 -4.30 -11.64
CA PHE A 446 35.40 -3.09 -10.99
C PHE A 446 35.78 -3.31 -9.53
N TYR A 447 35.17 -4.28 -8.82
CA TYR A 447 35.44 -4.50 -7.41
C TYR A 447 36.47 -5.61 -7.17
N PHE A 448 37.39 -5.33 -6.24
CA PHE A 448 38.39 -6.25 -5.74
C PHE A 448 38.28 -6.35 -4.22
N GLU A 449 38.32 -7.56 -3.68
CA GLU A 449 38.64 -7.79 -2.27
C GLU A 449 40.13 -7.49 -2.00
N GLU A 450 40.52 -7.30 -0.75
CA GLU A 450 41.91 -7.02 -0.35
C GLU A 450 42.90 -8.11 -0.84
N SER A 451 42.47 -9.37 -0.81
CA SER A 451 43.23 -10.51 -1.35
C SER A 451 43.39 -10.42 -2.87
N GLU A 452 42.32 -10.14 -3.59
CA GLU A 452 42.32 -10.02 -5.06
C GLU A 452 43.17 -8.84 -5.52
N GLN A 453 43.13 -7.72 -4.81
CA GLN A 453 44.00 -6.56 -5.04
C GLN A 453 45.47 -6.97 -4.96
N THR A 454 45.84 -7.69 -3.89
CA THR A 454 47.21 -8.16 -3.67
C THR A 454 47.65 -9.16 -4.74
N GLU A 455 46.76 -10.06 -5.17
CA GLU A 455 47.05 -11.09 -6.18
C GLU A 455 47.12 -10.52 -7.62
N SER A 456 46.45 -9.39 -7.88
CA SER A 456 46.36 -8.77 -9.21
C SER A 456 47.69 -8.24 -9.77
N ASN A 457 48.67 -7.95 -8.89
CA ASN A 457 49.91 -7.21 -9.21
C ASN A 457 49.69 -5.82 -9.85
N ILE A 458 48.48 -5.28 -9.80
CA ILE A 458 48.17 -3.90 -10.20
C ILE A 458 48.62 -2.96 -9.08
N SER A 459 49.20 -1.82 -9.43
CA SER A 459 49.63 -0.80 -8.48
C SER A 459 48.46 -0.29 -7.63
N GLU A 460 48.68 -0.20 -6.32
CA GLU A 460 47.72 0.32 -5.32
C GLU A 460 47.14 1.70 -5.69
N ARG A 461 47.85 2.54 -6.44
CA ARG A 461 47.37 3.85 -6.88
C ARG A 461 46.13 3.82 -7.78
N PHE A 462 45.86 2.68 -8.43
CA PHE A 462 44.66 2.49 -9.26
C PHE A 462 43.53 1.83 -8.48
N PHE A 463 43.63 1.84 -7.15
CA PHE A 463 42.60 1.30 -6.27
C PHE A 463 42.11 2.37 -5.32
N THR A 464 40.79 2.59 -5.34
CA THR A 464 40.12 3.49 -4.41
C THR A 464 39.31 2.66 -3.40
N PRO A 465 39.45 2.88 -2.09
CA PRO A 465 38.65 2.21 -1.06
C PRO A 465 37.13 2.32 -1.28
N VAL A 466 36.39 1.25 -0.99
CA VAL A 466 34.94 1.19 -1.13
C VAL A 466 34.27 0.61 0.10
N ILE A 467 33.24 1.31 0.60
CA ILE A 467 32.26 0.75 1.54
C ILE A 467 31.08 0.19 0.74
N LYS A 468 30.92 -1.14 0.80
CA LYS A 468 29.82 -1.86 0.14
C LYS A 468 28.64 -2.15 1.06
N ASP A 469 28.96 -2.56 2.27
CA ASP A 469 28.00 -3.00 3.27
C ASP A 469 28.17 -2.17 4.53
N LEU A 470 27.05 -1.81 5.15
CA LEU A 470 27.07 -1.06 6.40
C LEU A 470 26.95 -2.03 7.58
N PRO A 471 27.75 -1.85 8.65
CA PRO A 471 27.64 -2.65 9.85
C PRO A 471 26.33 -2.35 10.60
N ALA A 472 25.58 -3.40 10.96
CA ALA A 472 24.32 -3.25 11.70
C ALA A 472 24.51 -2.62 13.10
N ASP A 473 25.56 -3.02 13.81
CA ASP A 473 25.71 -2.75 15.24
C ASP A 473 26.53 -1.50 15.58
N LYS A 474 27.17 -0.87 14.60
CA LYS A 474 28.03 0.30 14.83
C LYS A 474 27.31 1.61 14.57
N SER A 475 27.72 2.68 15.24
CA SER A 475 27.26 4.06 14.97
C SER A 475 28.17 4.83 14.01
N GLU A 476 29.37 4.32 13.75
CA GLU A 476 30.43 4.99 13.00
C GLU A 476 31.09 4.02 12.02
N ILE A 477 31.41 4.51 10.83
CA ILE A 477 32.18 3.85 9.78
C ILE A 477 33.62 4.34 9.85
N THR A 478 34.56 3.41 9.88
CA THR A 478 36.00 3.66 10.01
C THR A 478 36.79 2.94 8.92
N ASP A 479 38.10 3.17 8.84
CA ASP A 479 38.97 2.46 7.87
C ASP A 479 38.89 0.93 7.98
N ARG A 480 38.52 0.40 9.17
CA ARG A 480 38.36 -1.05 9.39
C ARG A 480 37.16 -1.65 8.68
N ASP A 481 36.23 -0.81 8.23
CA ASP A 481 35.04 -1.24 7.51
C ASP A 481 35.27 -1.25 5.99
N ILE A 482 36.46 -0.82 5.53
CA ILE A 482 36.91 -0.97 4.15
C ILE A 482 37.30 -2.44 3.92
N GLY A 483 36.42 -3.17 3.23
CA GLY A 483 36.70 -4.55 2.78
C GLY A 483 36.90 -4.69 1.27
N TRP A 484 36.72 -3.60 0.52
CA TRP A 484 36.66 -3.62 -0.93
C TRP A 484 37.38 -2.43 -1.54
N TYR A 485 37.89 -2.63 -2.75
CA TYR A 485 38.56 -1.63 -3.53
C TYR A 485 37.95 -1.57 -4.93
N LEU A 486 37.85 -0.37 -5.48
CA LEU A 486 37.47 -0.14 -6.86
C LEU A 486 38.74 -0.04 -7.71
N PHE A 487 38.84 -0.80 -8.80
CA PHE A 487 39.80 -0.49 -9.87
C PHE A 487 39.39 0.81 -10.55
N ASP A 488 40.13 1.88 -10.27
CA ASP A 488 39.77 3.25 -10.59
C ASP A 488 40.83 3.91 -11.48
N LEU A 489 40.38 4.35 -12.65
CA LEU A 489 41.21 5.01 -13.66
C LEU A 489 40.81 6.49 -13.87
N ARG A 490 39.94 7.06 -13.04
CA ARG A 490 39.43 8.43 -13.21
C ARG A 490 40.55 9.46 -13.28
N GLU A 491 41.40 9.51 -12.25
CA GLU A 491 42.52 10.45 -12.20
C GLU A 491 43.48 10.22 -13.37
N PHE A 492 43.79 8.96 -13.68
CA PHE A 492 44.69 8.61 -14.77
C PHE A 492 44.16 9.08 -16.14
N VAL A 493 42.88 8.85 -16.43
CA VAL A 493 42.24 9.26 -17.68
C VAL A 493 42.22 10.79 -17.79
N ASP A 494 41.86 11.50 -16.71
CA ASP A 494 41.77 12.96 -16.68
C ASP A 494 43.16 13.61 -16.83
N GLU A 495 44.15 13.17 -16.05
CA GLU A 495 45.53 13.70 -16.08
C GLU A 495 46.21 13.54 -17.45
N ASN A 496 45.86 12.49 -18.19
CA ASN A 496 46.42 12.19 -19.50
C ASN A 496 45.52 12.63 -20.67
N GLY A 497 44.34 13.19 -20.38
CA GLY A 497 43.38 13.66 -21.39
C GLY A 497 42.91 12.57 -22.36
N LEU A 498 42.74 11.34 -21.85
CA LEU A 498 42.38 10.17 -22.64
C LEU A 498 40.88 10.06 -22.85
N ASP A 499 40.45 9.44 -23.95
CA ASP A 499 39.06 9.07 -24.14
C ASP A 499 38.73 7.83 -23.30
N GLU A 500 37.85 7.98 -22.31
CA GLU A 500 37.40 6.90 -21.44
C GLU A 500 36.77 5.72 -22.22
N GLU A 501 36.21 5.96 -23.42
CA GLU A 501 35.62 4.92 -24.26
C GLU A 501 36.65 4.14 -25.09
N ASN A 502 37.89 4.63 -25.19
CA ASN A 502 38.94 4.05 -26.02
C ASN A 502 39.88 3.13 -25.20
N PHE A 503 39.43 1.89 -24.97
CA PHE A 503 40.19 0.88 -24.21
C PHE A 503 41.62 0.65 -24.72
N GLY A 504 41.84 0.73 -26.03
CA GLY A 504 43.16 0.51 -26.64
C GLY A 504 44.14 1.64 -26.29
N GLU A 505 43.69 2.88 -26.39
CA GLU A 505 44.48 4.06 -26.03
C GLU A 505 44.80 4.09 -24.53
N VAL A 506 43.81 3.79 -23.68
CA VAL A 506 44.01 3.71 -22.22
C VAL A 506 45.00 2.59 -21.85
N SER A 507 44.86 1.40 -22.44
CA SER A 507 45.78 0.27 -22.19
C SER A 507 47.21 0.57 -22.66
N GLU A 508 47.38 1.20 -23.83
CA GLU A 508 48.71 1.60 -24.33
C GLU A 508 49.36 2.62 -23.38
N ALA A 509 48.63 3.63 -22.94
CA ALA A 509 49.13 4.61 -21.99
C ALA A 509 49.52 3.96 -20.65
N LEU A 510 48.67 3.06 -20.11
CA LEU A 510 48.96 2.30 -18.89
C LEU A 510 50.19 1.40 -19.03
N SER A 511 50.44 0.80 -20.20
CA SER A 511 51.52 -0.18 -20.38
C SER A 511 52.92 0.35 -20.05
N SER A 512 53.10 1.66 -20.15
CA SER A 512 54.35 2.36 -19.83
C SER A 512 54.57 2.58 -18.33
N ILE A 513 53.51 2.43 -17.52
CA ILE A 513 53.50 2.77 -16.09
C ILE A 513 53.13 1.58 -15.22
N ASP A 514 52.21 0.73 -15.66
CA ASP A 514 51.77 -0.50 -15.01
C ASP A 514 51.26 -1.51 -16.05
N THR A 515 52.07 -2.53 -16.31
CA THR A 515 51.73 -3.58 -17.28
C THR A 515 50.57 -4.46 -16.84
N ALA A 516 50.37 -4.66 -15.53
CA ALA A 516 49.28 -5.48 -15.03
C ALA A 516 47.93 -4.75 -15.20
N ALA A 517 47.88 -3.46 -14.89
CA ALA A 517 46.70 -2.62 -15.14
C ALA A 517 46.34 -2.58 -16.63
N ALA A 518 47.35 -2.40 -17.50
CA ALA A 518 47.17 -2.39 -18.94
C ALA A 518 46.56 -3.71 -19.47
N SER A 519 47.11 -4.85 -19.02
CA SER A 519 46.59 -6.18 -19.35
C SER A 519 45.17 -6.38 -18.82
N TYR A 520 44.86 -5.92 -17.60
CA TYR A 520 43.52 -6.03 -17.03
C TYR A 520 42.47 -5.27 -17.86
N VAL A 521 42.82 -4.04 -18.28
CA VAL A 521 41.95 -3.23 -19.16
C VAL A 521 41.69 -3.94 -20.49
N SER A 522 42.73 -4.47 -21.15
CA SER A 522 42.58 -5.08 -22.48
C SER A 522 41.95 -6.47 -22.47
N GLU A 523 42.30 -7.30 -21.49
CA GLU A 523 41.95 -8.73 -21.47
C GLU A 523 40.71 -9.03 -20.64
N THR A 524 40.37 -8.19 -19.65
CA THR A 524 39.25 -8.44 -18.72
C THR A 524 38.15 -7.38 -18.84
N LEU A 525 38.51 -6.09 -18.77
CA LEU A 525 37.52 -5.01 -18.76
C LEU A 525 36.87 -4.79 -20.13
N ALA A 526 37.67 -4.61 -21.19
CA ALA A 526 37.16 -4.33 -22.52
C ALA A 526 36.18 -5.41 -23.04
N PRO A 527 36.48 -6.73 -22.97
CA PRO A 527 35.55 -7.75 -23.45
C PRO A 527 34.20 -7.77 -22.73
N ALA A 528 34.18 -7.37 -21.47
CA ALA A 528 32.97 -7.40 -20.64
C ALA A 528 32.10 -6.14 -20.76
N VAL A 529 32.71 -4.99 -21.04
CA VAL A 529 31.99 -3.71 -21.19
C VAL A 529 31.57 -3.46 -22.63
N GLU A 530 32.34 -3.91 -23.63
CA GLU A 530 32.04 -3.68 -25.05
C GLU A 530 30.69 -4.28 -25.48
N ASN A 531 30.23 -5.35 -24.83
CA ASN A 531 28.97 -6.03 -25.17
C ASN A 531 27.71 -5.41 -24.53
N GLN A 532 27.82 -4.30 -23.77
CA GLN A 532 26.70 -3.68 -23.08
C GLN A 532 26.23 -2.35 -23.71
N SER A 533 24.91 -2.16 -23.74
CA SER A 533 24.20 -1.09 -24.46
C SER A 533 24.17 0.28 -23.76
N ARG A 534 24.83 0.45 -22.60
CA ARG A 534 24.87 1.70 -21.81
C ARG A 534 26.28 1.94 -21.26
N ARG A 535 27.18 2.53 -22.06
CA ARG A 535 28.63 2.62 -21.77
C ARG A 535 29.04 3.85 -20.96
N ARG A 536 30.16 3.70 -20.22
CA ARG A 536 31.13 4.72 -19.78
C ARG A 536 32.58 4.19 -19.89
N GLY A 537 32.82 3.36 -20.91
CA GLY A 537 34.16 2.85 -21.23
C GLY A 537 34.90 2.18 -20.07
N VAL A 538 36.12 2.66 -19.75
CA VAL A 538 36.98 2.15 -18.67
C VAL A 538 36.60 2.66 -17.27
N LEU A 539 35.62 3.56 -17.14
CA LEU A 539 35.25 4.19 -15.87
C LEU A 539 33.91 3.67 -15.31
N PRO A 540 33.69 3.79 -13.99
CA PRO A 540 32.38 3.54 -13.42
C PRO A 540 31.29 4.43 -14.04
N ARG A 541 30.09 3.86 -14.21
CA ARG A 541 28.95 4.55 -14.84
C ARG A 541 28.55 5.85 -14.17
N SER A 542 28.62 5.95 -12.84
CA SER A 542 28.39 7.20 -12.13
C SER A 542 28.94 7.15 -10.70
N ILE A 543 29.57 8.24 -10.26
CA ILE A 543 30.03 8.44 -8.88
C ILE A 543 29.43 9.76 -8.39
N PRO A 544 28.18 9.74 -7.89
CA PRO A 544 27.49 10.96 -7.48
C PRO A 544 27.96 11.49 -6.11
N MET A 545 28.76 10.71 -5.37
CA MET A 545 29.19 11.07 -4.02
C MET A 545 30.51 10.40 -3.65
N VAL A 546 31.32 11.17 -2.94
CA VAL A 546 32.63 10.82 -2.40
C VAL A 546 32.72 11.39 -0.99
N ASN A 547 33.28 10.65 -0.04
CA ASN A 547 33.46 11.09 1.36
C ASN A 547 32.22 11.77 1.98
N PRO A 548 31.04 11.10 1.98
CA PRO A 548 29.87 11.59 2.72
C PRO A 548 30.21 11.69 4.21
N ASP A 549 29.52 12.59 4.92
CA ASP A 549 29.68 12.69 6.37
C ASP A 549 28.81 11.67 7.11
N LEU A 550 27.64 11.35 6.55
CA LEU A 550 26.69 10.37 7.09
C LEU A 550 26.27 9.37 6.01
N VAL A 551 26.00 8.12 6.41
CA VAL A 551 25.52 7.06 5.50
C VAL A 551 24.43 6.20 6.12
N THR A 552 23.56 5.65 5.27
CA THR A 552 22.54 4.64 5.61
C THR A 552 22.34 3.67 4.43
N GLY A 553 21.69 2.53 4.67
CA GLY A 553 21.40 1.58 3.59
C GLY A 553 20.31 2.11 2.66
N ALA A 554 20.46 1.91 1.35
CA ALA A 554 19.43 2.24 0.36
C ALA A 554 18.19 1.34 0.50
N ILE A 555 18.38 0.13 1.02
CA ILE A 555 17.36 -0.80 1.47
C ILE A 555 17.76 -1.22 2.87
N THR A 556 16.98 -0.81 3.88
CA THR A 556 17.38 -0.97 5.28
C THR A 556 16.18 -0.96 6.21
N SER A 557 16.39 -1.43 7.44
CA SER A 557 15.47 -1.25 8.56
C SER A 557 16.15 -1.62 9.87
N PRO A 558 16.06 -0.76 10.91
CA PRO A 558 15.55 0.62 10.86
C PRO A 558 16.44 1.52 9.97
N VAL A 559 15.96 2.72 9.59
CA VAL A 559 16.75 3.70 8.83
C VAL A 559 17.77 4.38 9.73
N LYS A 560 18.83 3.66 10.08
CA LYS A 560 19.90 4.13 10.95
C LYS A 560 20.97 4.88 10.16
N TRP A 561 21.34 6.07 10.65
CA TRP A 561 22.40 6.90 10.08
C TRP A 561 23.72 6.71 10.84
N HIS A 562 24.77 6.39 10.10
CA HIS A 562 26.13 6.20 10.62
C HIS A 562 27.00 7.40 10.27
N SER A 563 27.84 7.84 11.20
CA SER A 563 28.88 8.82 10.92
C SER A 563 30.01 8.18 10.13
N VAL A 564 30.67 8.96 9.30
CA VAL A 564 31.84 8.52 8.54
C VAL A 564 33.08 9.22 9.11
N ASN A 565 34.04 8.42 9.55
CA ASN A 565 35.31 8.87 10.11
C ASN A 565 36.42 7.95 9.58
N VAL A 566 36.78 8.18 8.32
CA VAL A 566 37.74 7.38 7.58
C VAL A 566 38.91 8.30 7.24
N ASP A 567 40.13 7.87 7.57
CA ASP A 567 41.34 8.69 7.41
C ASP A 567 41.84 8.73 5.94
N ALA A 568 41.30 7.88 5.06
CA ALA A 568 41.62 7.86 3.65
C ALA A 568 41.16 9.13 2.90
N ASP A 569 42.02 9.64 2.00
CA ASP A 569 41.76 10.86 1.23
C ASP A 569 40.49 10.77 0.37
N GLU A 570 40.22 9.60 -0.21
CA GLU A 570 39.02 9.33 -0.99
C GLU A 570 38.45 7.92 -0.70
N VAL A 571 37.17 7.88 -0.33
CA VAL A 571 36.40 6.66 -0.08
C VAL A 571 35.10 6.73 -0.87
N LEU A 572 34.84 5.66 -1.60
CA LEU A 572 33.63 5.49 -2.40
C LEU A 572 32.63 4.59 -1.69
N TYR A 573 31.37 4.70 -2.09
CA TYR A 573 30.27 3.92 -1.53
C TYR A 573 29.53 3.20 -2.65
N ASN A 574 29.08 1.98 -2.41
CA ASN A 574 28.27 1.24 -3.37
C ASN A 574 26.86 1.84 -3.48
N ASN A 575 26.16 1.61 -4.61
CA ASN A 575 24.78 2.05 -4.80
C ASN A 575 23.75 1.41 -3.82
N SER A 576 24.17 0.44 -3.01
CA SER A 576 23.47 -0.06 -1.82
C SER A 576 23.43 0.93 -0.66
N VAL A 577 24.18 2.03 -0.73
CA VAL A 577 24.30 3.05 0.32
C VAL A 577 23.71 4.37 -0.16
N VAL A 578 23.05 5.09 0.75
CA VAL A 578 22.67 6.49 0.62
C VAL A 578 23.50 7.29 1.61
N GLY A 579 23.94 8.48 1.22
CA GLY A 579 24.77 9.32 2.07
C GLY A 579 24.47 10.79 1.93
N ILE A 580 24.94 11.51 2.93
CA ILE A 580 24.72 12.94 3.13
C ILE A 580 26.08 13.60 3.33
N LYS A 581 26.32 14.66 2.58
CA LYS A 581 27.37 15.63 2.86
C LYS A 581 26.74 16.87 3.49
N CYS A 582 27.13 17.19 4.72
CA CYS A 582 26.60 18.33 5.46
C CYS A 582 27.18 19.64 4.93
N GLU A 583 26.41 20.73 5.04
CA GLU A 583 26.98 22.06 4.85
C GLU A 583 27.97 22.38 5.98
N ALA A 584 29.03 23.14 5.65
CA ALA A 584 30.16 23.36 6.56
C ALA A 584 29.77 24.01 7.91
N GLN A 585 28.63 24.70 7.95
CA GLN A 585 28.09 25.36 9.14
C GLN A 585 27.29 24.43 10.07
N TYR A 586 26.91 23.24 9.62
CA TYR A 586 26.16 22.27 10.41
C TYR A 586 27.05 21.12 10.86
N SER A 587 26.88 20.68 12.11
CA SER A 587 27.64 19.57 12.67
C SER A 587 27.09 18.22 12.14
N PRO A 588 27.90 17.40 11.45
CA PRO A 588 27.46 16.07 11.03
C PRO A 588 27.03 15.19 12.20
N ASN A 589 27.73 15.28 13.34
CA ASN A 589 27.39 14.53 14.54
C ASN A 589 26.03 14.95 15.11
N ALA A 590 25.73 16.25 15.16
CA ALA A 590 24.42 16.72 15.64
C ALA A 590 23.29 16.29 14.69
N LEU A 591 23.51 16.35 13.37
CA LEU A 591 22.56 15.86 12.38
C LEU A 591 22.34 14.34 12.50
N GLN A 592 23.40 13.56 12.68
CA GLN A 592 23.33 12.11 12.92
C GLN A 592 22.48 11.80 14.14
N ILE A 593 22.79 12.47 15.27
CA ILE A 593 22.06 12.29 16.53
C ILE A 593 20.57 12.58 16.32
N LEU A 594 20.24 13.66 15.61
CA LEU A 594 18.87 14.08 15.33
C LEU A 594 18.11 13.08 14.45
N LEU A 595 18.70 12.67 13.32
CA LEU A 595 18.07 11.74 12.36
C LEU A 595 17.82 10.36 12.98
N ASN A 596 18.62 9.97 13.97
CA ASN A 596 18.43 8.72 14.70
C ASN A 596 17.44 8.83 15.88
N THR A 597 16.94 10.03 16.21
CA THR A 597 15.94 10.18 17.28
C THR A 597 14.61 9.50 16.91
N PRO A 598 13.77 9.13 17.91
CA PRO A 598 12.49 8.49 17.64
C PRO A 598 11.55 9.27 16.71
N LEU A 599 11.63 10.61 16.71
CA LEU A 599 10.83 11.46 15.81
C LEU A 599 11.17 11.18 14.35
N TYR A 600 12.46 11.24 14.02
CA TYR A 600 12.94 11.12 12.65
C TYR A 600 12.93 9.69 12.14
N GLN A 601 13.06 8.70 13.04
CA GLN A 601 12.78 7.30 12.71
C GLN A 601 11.30 7.12 12.32
N ARG A 602 10.36 7.59 13.15
CA ARG A 602 8.92 7.50 12.83
C ARG A 602 8.55 8.28 11.56
N LEU A 603 9.14 9.46 11.32
CA LEU A 603 8.94 10.19 10.06
C LEU A 603 9.48 9.39 8.85
N SER A 604 10.60 8.70 9.02
CA SER A 604 11.17 7.82 7.99
C SER A 604 10.24 6.65 7.68
N ASP A 605 9.69 6.01 8.71
CA ASP A 605 8.74 4.90 8.57
C ASP A 605 7.44 5.31 7.87
N ASN A 606 7.03 6.58 7.98
CA ASN A 606 5.82 7.10 7.32
C ASN A 606 6.06 7.63 5.90
N GLN A 607 7.30 7.98 5.54
CA GLN A 607 7.60 8.57 4.23
C GLN A 607 8.13 7.55 3.20
N PHE A 608 8.75 6.46 3.64
CA PHE A 608 9.37 5.49 2.73
C PHE A 608 8.44 4.31 2.47
N PRO A 609 8.31 3.88 1.20
CA PRO A 609 7.55 2.68 0.88
C PRO A 609 8.29 1.45 1.43
N ASN A 610 7.52 0.53 2.02
CA ASN A 610 7.98 -0.80 2.35
C ASN A 610 8.30 -1.57 1.06
N LEU A 611 9.44 -2.25 1.03
CA LEU A 611 9.80 -3.22 -0.03
C LEU A 611 9.40 -4.64 0.37
N ASP A 612 9.54 -4.95 1.66
CA ASP A 612 9.16 -6.20 2.30
C ASP A 612 8.87 -5.93 3.79
N ALA A 613 8.34 -6.91 4.55
CA ALA A 613 7.89 -6.78 5.95
C ALA A 613 8.90 -6.11 6.87
N GLU A 614 10.16 -6.26 6.52
CA GLU A 614 11.26 -5.79 7.32
C GLU A 614 11.90 -4.55 6.75
N TYR A 615 11.93 -4.32 5.43
CA TYR A 615 12.82 -3.33 4.80
C TYR A 615 12.09 -2.20 4.09
N VAL A 616 12.58 -0.97 4.31
CA VAL A 616 12.14 0.21 3.54
C VAL A 616 13.15 0.56 2.45
N ARG A 617 12.66 1.19 1.38
CA ARG A 617 13.53 1.81 0.38
C ARG A 617 13.76 3.28 0.69
N VAL A 618 14.98 3.63 1.06
CA VAL A 618 15.36 5.03 1.29
C VAL A 618 15.40 5.78 -0.05
N GLN A 619 14.52 6.77 -0.20
CA GLN A 619 14.42 7.58 -1.40
C GLN A 619 14.99 8.99 -1.16
N ILE A 620 15.84 9.47 -2.08
CA ILE A 620 16.50 10.79 -1.97
C ILE A 620 15.49 11.94 -1.93
N ARG A 621 14.49 11.97 -2.82
CA ARG A 621 13.58 13.12 -2.92
C ARG A 621 12.72 13.36 -1.67
N PRO A 622 12.12 12.32 -1.04
CA PRO A 622 11.50 12.48 0.27
C PRO A 622 12.50 12.96 1.33
N LEU A 623 13.71 12.39 1.37
CA LEU A 623 14.77 12.82 2.30
C LEU A 623 15.11 14.32 2.16
N GLU A 624 15.37 14.80 0.94
CA GLU A 624 15.67 16.21 0.65
C GLU A 624 14.63 17.17 1.24
N ARG A 625 13.37 16.75 1.29
CA ARG A 625 12.21 17.55 1.75
C ARG A 625 11.87 17.35 3.22
N LEU A 626 12.60 16.51 3.93
CA LEU A 626 12.38 16.25 5.35
C LEU A 626 12.69 17.51 6.18
N PRO A 627 11.74 18.08 6.95
CA PRO A 627 12.00 19.26 7.78
C PRO A 627 12.98 18.96 8.91
N ILE A 628 13.95 19.83 9.12
CA ILE A 628 15.05 19.67 10.09
C ILE A 628 14.95 20.71 11.20
N ILE A 629 14.71 20.25 12.44
CA ILE A 629 14.67 21.10 13.63
C ILE A 629 16.06 21.40 14.22
N LEU A 630 17.13 20.92 13.59
CA LEU A 630 18.54 21.10 14.03
C LEU A 630 18.86 22.53 14.49
N PRO A 631 18.52 23.60 13.75
CA PRO A 631 18.89 24.97 14.16
C PRO A 631 18.08 25.51 15.33
N ARG A 632 17.03 24.81 15.76
CA ARG A 632 16.15 25.20 16.88
C ARG A 632 16.59 24.61 18.22
N LEU A 633 17.53 23.66 18.19
CA LEU A 633 18.01 22.97 19.39
C LEU A 633 19.38 23.49 19.81
N SER A 634 19.60 23.54 21.13
CA SER A 634 20.87 23.97 21.71
C SER A 634 21.89 22.84 21.80
N ASP A 635 23.18 23.18 21.92
CA ASP A 635 24.25 22.19 22.16
C ASP A 635 23.99 21.37 23.43
N GLU A 636 23.44 21.97 24.50
CA GLU A 636 23.06 21.24 25.73
C GLU A 636 22.00 20.17 25.45
N THR A 637 21.05 20.46 24.55
CA THR A 637 20.05 19.49 24.13
C THR A 637 20.72 18.34 23.37
N PHE A 638 21.68 18.63 22.48
CA PHE A 638 22.42 17.61 21.75
C PHE A 638 23.33 16.76 22.64
N ASP A 639 23.97 17.35 23.65
CA ASP A 639 24.76 16.58 24.64
C ASP A 639 23.88 15.58 25.39
N ARG A 640 22.67 16.01 25.79
CA ARG A 640 21.67 15.11 26.39
C ARG A 640 21.26 14.01 25.43
N LEU A 641 20.93 14.35 24.18
CA LEU A 641 20.53 13.37 23.16
C LEU A 641 21.66 12.37 22.84
N SER A 642 22.90 12.85 22.72
CA SER A 642 24.08 12.00 22.50
C SER A 642 24.26 10.98 23.61
N SER A 643 24.00 11.35 24.86
CA SER A 643 24.12 10.44 26.02
C SER A 643 23.08 9.32 26.05
N LEU A 644 22.01 9.45 25.26
CA LEU A 644 20.92 8.48 25.16
C LEU A 644 21.06 7.57 23.93
N SER A 645 22.00 7.86 23.03
CA SER A 645 22.24 7.09 21.82
C SER A 645 23.05 5.81 22.14
N PRO A 646 22.72 4.65 21.56
CA PRO A 646 21.62 4.42 20.62
C PRO A 646 20.25 4.37 21.33
N TYR A 647 19.21 4.85 20.66
CA TYR A 647 17.83 4.94 21.20
C TYR A 647 17.10 3.59 21.17
N ASP A 648 17.77 2.53 21.57
CA ASP A 648 17.29 1.15 21.43
C ASP A 648 16.36 0.76 22.58
N THR A 649 16.41 1.50 23.69
CA THR A 649 15.56 1.24 24.87
C THR A 649 14.40 2.22 24.93
N HIS A 650 13.26 1.78 25.47
CA HIS A 650 12.13 2.66 25.71
C HIS A 650 12.50 3.91 26.52
N GLU A 651 13.24 3.74 27.63
CA GLU A 651 13.68 4.84 28.50
C GLU A 651 14.48 5.89 27.72
N SER A 652 15.41 5.45 26.85
CA SER A 652 16.17 6.35 25.99
C SER A 652 15.27 7.11 25.00
N ARG A 653 14.24 6.46 24.44
CA ARG A 653 13.31 7.08 23.49
C ARG A 653 12.42 8.12 24.16
N THR A 654 11.81 7.81 25.30
CA THR A 654 10.95 8.73 26.05
C THR A 654 11.75 9.91 26.59
N THR A 655 12.97 9.65 27.08
CA THR A 655 13.87 10.72 27.55
C THR A 655 14.33 11.61 26.40
N ALA A 656 14.58 11.05 25.21
CA ALA A 656 14.93 11.82 24.02
C ALA A 656 13.77 12.73 23.56
N ARG A 657 12.53 12.22 23.55
CA ARG A 657 11.32 13.02 23.31
C ARG A 657 11.22 14.19 24.29
N ALA A 658 11.38 13.92 25.59
CA ALA A 658 11.34 14.96 26.62
C ALA A 658 12.47 15.99 26.44
N ALA A 659 13.68 15.55 26.10
CA ALA A 659 14.82 16.43 25.85
C ALA A 659 14.59 17.37 24.66
N ILE A 660 14.04 16.86 23.55
CA ILE A 660 13.68 17.67 22.38
C ILE A 660 12.62 18.71 22.76
N LEU A 661 11.50 18.28 23.35
CA LEU A 661 10.39 19.19 23.67
C LEU A 661 10.79 20.27 24.68
N GLN A 662 11.62 19.93 25.67
CA GLN A 662 12.17 20.90 26.63
C GLN A 662 13.16 21.88 25.99
N GLY A 663 13.89 21.44 24.96
CA GLY A 663 14.87 22.25 24.24
C GLY A 663 14.27 23.25 23.25
N LEU A 664 12.96 23.16 22.96
CA LEU A 664 12.25 24.01 22.01
C LEU A 664 11.49 25.16 22.69
N GLU A 665 11.37 26.26 21.96
CA GLU A 665 10.44 27.36 22.29
C GLU A 665 8.97 26.90 22.21
N GLU A 666 8.05 27.62 22.84
CA GLU A 666 6.65 27.19 22.98
C GLU A 666 5.94 26.93 21.64
N SER A 667 6.17 27.77 20.63
CA SER A 667 5.60 27.60 19.29
C SER A 667 6.06 26.33 18.60
N ASP A 668 7.35 26.03 18.71
CA ASP A 668 7.98 24.87 18.07
C ASP A 668 7.66 23.60 18.86
N ARG A 669 7.58 23.70 20.20
CA ARG A 669 7.21 22.58 21.09
C ARG A 669 5.83 22.03 20.76
N SER A 670 4.83 22.90 20.57
CA SER A 670 3.47 22.47 20.20
C SER A 670 3.47 21.71 18.88
N THR A 671 4.21 22.23 17.89
CA THR A 671 4.31 21.66 16.54
C THR A 671 4.98 20.29 16.55
N VAL A 672 6.13 20.19 17.20
CA VAL A 672 6.89 18.94 17.30
C VAL A 672 6.13 17.92 18.15
N SER A 673 5.46 18.35 19.22
CA SER A 673 4.61 17.46 20.03
C SER A 673 3.45 16.88 19.21
N ALA A 674 2.71 17.72 18.47
CA ALA A 674 1.63 17.25 17.59
C ALA A 674 2.15 16.27 16.53
N THR A 675 3.35 16.52 16.00
CA THR A 675 3.97 15.61 15.03
C THR A 675 4.31 14.26 15.66
N TYR A 676 4.84 14.23 16.89
CA TYR A 676 5.10 12.98 17.62
C TYR A 676 3.84 12.11 17.78
N GLU A 677 2.70 12.74 18.05
CA GLU A 677 1.41 12.06 18.16
C GLU A 677 0.93 11.55 16.80
N ALA A 678 0.96 12.41 15.77
CA ALA A 678 0.51 12.07 14.42
C ALA A 678 1.30 10.91 13.78
N VAL A 679 2.61 10.80 14.09
CA VAL A 679 3.45 9.69 13.59
C VAL A 679 3.63 8.55 14.60
N SER A 680 2.83 8.52 15.69
CA SER A 680 2.93 7.48 16.71
C SER A 680 2.45 6.12 16.19
N PRO A 681 3.01 4.98 16.63
CA PRO A 681 2.42 3.68 16.35
C PRO A 681 0.97 3.56 16.88
N LEU A 682 0.61 4.30 17.94
CA LEU A 682 -0.76 4.31 18.44
C LEU A 682 -1.74 5.00 17.49
N SER A 683 -1.32 6.05 16.78
CA SER A 683 -2.13 6.66 15.72
C SER A 683 -2.24 5.77 14.48
N LYS A 684 -1.66 4.55 14.49
CA LYS A 684 -1.84 3.53 13.44
C LYS A 684 -2.68 2.33 13.91
N LEU A 685 -2.97 2.21 15.21
CA LEU A 685 -3.95 1.26 15.77
C LEU A 685 -5.38 1.84 15.75
N GLU A 686 -5.73 2.48 14.64
CA GLU A 686 -6.91 3.34 14.55
C GLU A 686 -8.21 2.53 14.57
N GLY A 687 -9.17 3.05 15.33
CA GLY A 687 -10.42 2.36 15.67
C GLY A 687 -10.46 1.69 17.04
N TYR A 688 -9.36 1.76 17.81
CA TYR A 688 -9.26 1.29 19.19
C TYR A 688 -8.84 2.38 20.18
N SER A 689 -8.87 3.65 19.78
CA SER A 689 -8.46 4.78 20.62
C SER A 689 -9.26 4.85 21.91
N ASP A 690 -10.57 4.62 21.84
CA ASP A 690 -11.45 4.64 23.00
C ASP A 690 -11.15 3.47 23.94
N GLU A 691 -10.85 2.28 23.41
CA GLU A 691 -10.45 1.11 24.20
C GLU A 691 -9.07 1.29 24.82
N VAL A 692 -8.12 1.92 24.11
CA VAL A 692 -6.79 2.26 24.64
C VAL A 692 -6.88 3.30 25.75
N GLU A 693 -7.69 4.36 25.58
CA GLU A 693 -7.91 5.38 26.60
C GLU A 693 -8.73 4.85 27.79
N ARG A 694 -9.75 4.01 27.54
CA ARG A 694 -10.45 3.26 28.59
C ARG A 694 -9.47 2.38 29.37
N LEU A 695 -8.62 1.63 28.68
CA LEU A 695 -7.61 0.78 29.28
C LEU A 695 -6.61 1.60 30.11
N ARG A 696 -6.10 2.72 29.59
CA ARG A 696 -5.22 3.65 30.32
C ARG A 696 -5.88 4.18 31.59
N SER A 697 -7.13 4.62 31.50
CA SER A 697 -7.91 5.13 32.63
C SER A 697 -8.09 4.06 33.73
N VAL A 698 -8.44 2.83 33.33
CA VAL A 698 -8.55 1.67 34.24
C VAL A 698 -7.22 1.34 34.90
N LEU A 699 -6.13 1.36 34.13
CA LEU A 699 -4.78 1.06 34.63
C LEU A 699 -4.24 2.15 35.57
N ALA A 700 -4.61 3.43 35.36
CA ALA A 700 -4.25 4.55 36.22
C ALA A 700 -5.03 4.59 37.55
N GLY A 701 -6.16 3.88 37.64
CA GLY A 701 -7.01 3.87 38.83
C GLY A 701 -7.89 5.12 38.98
N ASP A 702 -8.10 5.87 37.90
CA ASP A 702 -9.02 7.01 37.85
C ASP A 702 -10.47 6.48 37.78
N GLY A 703 -11.32 6.93 38.71
CA GLY A 703 -12.56 6.22 39.09
C GLY A 703 -13.74 6.23 38.09
N THR A 704 -14.52 5.13 38.18
CA THR A 704 -15.89 4.86 37.66
C THR A 704 -16.10 5.05 36.15
N ILE A 705 -15.60 4.10 35.38
CA ILE A 705 -16.15 3.79 34.05
C ILE A 705 -17.27 2.76 34.28
N PHE A 706 -18.49 3.05 33.83
CA PHE A 706 -19.59 2.09 33.78
C PHE A 706 -19.43 1.27 32.49
N GLU A 707 -19.44 -0.07 32.60
CA GLU A 707 -19.20 -1.04 31.51
C GLU A 707 -17.82 -0.90 30.84
N LEU A 708 -16.87 -1.71 31.31
CA LEU A 708 -15.53 -1.81 30.71
C LEU A 708 -15.53 -2.65 29.41
N VAL A 709 -16.50 -3.54 29.28
CA VAL A 709 -16.64 -4.49 28.18
C VAL A 709 -18.10 -4.48 27.74
N ASP A 710 -18.33 -4.48 26.43
CA ASP A 710 -19.66 -4.67 25.84
C ASP A 710 -19.73 -5.97 25.02
N GLU A 711 -20.95 -6.40 24.68
CA GLU A 711 -21.17 -7.60 23.85
C GLU A 711 -20.57 -7.49 22.44
N ASN A 712 -20.40 -6.28 21.93
CA ASN A 712 -19.83 -6.07 20.60
C ASN A 712 -18.32 -6.38 20.63
N MET A 713 -17.62 -6.04 21.70
CA MET A 713 -16.21 -6.38 21.93
C MET A 713 -15.98 -7.89 21.91
N ILE A 714 -16.86 -8.65 22.59
CA ILE A 714 -16.82 -10.12 22.60
C ILE A 714 -17.05 -10.67 21.19
N ARG A 715 -18.11 -10.23 20.51
CA ARG A 715 -18.41 -10.64 19.12
C ARG A 715 -17.27 -10.32 18.16
N GLN A 716 -16.60 -9.18 18.34
CA GLN A 716 -15.46 -8.78 17.54
C GLN A 716 -14.25 -9.68 17.78
N LEU A 717 -13.98 -10.09 19.02
CA LEU A 717 -12.93 -11.07 19.32
C LEU A 717 -13.23 -12.43 18.71
N GLU A 718 -14.45 -12.95 18.89
CA GLU A 718 -14.87 -14.22 18.29
C GLU A 718 -14.70 -14.19 16.77
N LYS A 719 -15.20 -13.13 16.11
CA LYS A 719 -15.04 -12.96 14.67
C LYS A 719 -13.57 -12.90 14.28
N THR A 720 -12.76 -12.15 15.02
CA THR A 720 -11.33 -11.98 14.74
C THR A 720 -10.57 -13.30 14.81
N PHE A 721 -10.73 -14.06 15.89
CA PHE A 721 -10.06 -15.35 16.07
C PHE A 721 -10.54 -16.43 15.08
N ARG A 722 -11.75 -16.30 14.55
CA ARG A 722 -12.28 -17.15 13.48
C ARG A 722 -11.77 -16.78 12.08
N THR A 723 -11.46 -15.51 11.84
CA THR A 723 -11.23 -15.00 10.47
C THR A 723 -9.79 -14.63 10.17
N ALA A 724 -8.98 -14.33 11.19
CA ALA A 724 -7.58 -13.97 11.00
C ALA A 724 -6.69 -15.21 11.00
N ASP A 725 -5.96 -15.43 9.89
CA ASP A 725 -5.05 -16.57 9.71
C ASP A 725 -4.01 -16.69 10.83
N LEU A 726 -3.57 -15.56 11.41
CA LEU A 726 -2.63 -15.51 12.54
C LEU A 726 -3.08 -16.36 13.73
N PHE A 727 -4.39 -16.51 13.94
CA PHE A 727 -4.97 -17.08 15.16
C PHE A 727 -5.63 -18.45 14.96
N GLU A 728 -5.45 -19.09 13.80
CA GLU A 728 -6.13 -20.35 13.44
C GLU A 728 -5.97 -21.44 14.52
N THR A 729 -4.81 -21.54 15.15
CA THR A 729 -4.53 -22.55 16.19
C THR A 729 -5.20 -22.26 17.55
N ARG A 730 -5.77 -21.07 17.73
CA ARG A 730 -6.34 -20.59 18.99
C ARG A 730 -7.85 -20.35 18.95
N GLU A 731 -8.50 -20.45 17.79
CA GLU A 731 -9.95 -20.18 17.62
C GLU A 731 -10.78 -20.86 18.73
N GLN A 732 -10.74 -22.19 18.80
CA GLN A 732 -11.54 -22.96 19.77
C GLN A 732 -11.23 -22.57 21.23
N LEU A 733 -9.96 -22.33 21.55
CA LEU A 733 -9.54 -21.99 22.90
C LEU A 733 -10.08 -20.63 23.33
N ILE A 734 -10.06 -19.63 22.45
CA ILE A 734 -10.59 -18.29 22.75
C ILE A 734 -12.11 -18.31 22.81
N GLU A 735 -12.79 -19.02 21.91
CA GLU A 735 -14.25 -19.21 21.99
C GLU A 735 -14.66 -19.82 23.35
N GLU A 736 -13.95 -20.85 23.82
CA GLU A 736 -14.19 -21.45 25.13
C GLU A 736 -13.96 -20.45 26.28
N LEU A 737 -12.92 -19.59 26.19
CA LEU A 737 -12.66 -18.57 27.20
C LEU A 737 -13.74 -17.49 27.23
N LEU A 738 -14.18 -17.00 26.07
CA LEU A 738 -15.25 -16.01 25.97
C LEU A 738 -16.60 -16.57 26.46
N LEU A 739 -16.88 -17.85 26.18
CA LEU A 739 -18.03 -18.53 26.76
C LEU A 739 -17.94 -18.59 28.29
N VAL A 740 -16.78 -18.98 28.84
CA VAL A 740 -16.54 -19.01 30.29
C VAL A 740 -16.73 -17.63 30.93
N TYR A 741 -16.35 -16.55 30.23
CA TYR A 741 -16.63 -15.18 30.67
C TYR A 741 -18.13 -14.90 30.71
N SER A 742 -18.87 -15.24 29.65
CA SER A 742 -20.33 -15.04 29.56
C SER A 742 -21.15 -15.87 30.56
N GLU A 743 -20.57 -16.96 31.10
CA GLU A 743 -21.15 -17.78 32.16
C GLU A 743 -20.86 -17.24 33.58
N ASP A 744 -20.33 -16.01 33.70
CA ASP A 744 -19.91 -15.36 34.96
C ASP A 744 -18.81 -16.14 35.71
N ARG A 745 -18.03 -16.97 35.00
CA ARG A 745 -16.95 -17.79 35.58
C ARG A 745 -15.61 -17.06 35.51
N TYR A 746 -15.58 -15.83 36.03
CA TYR A 746 -14.47 -14.88 35.91
C TYR A 746 -13.09 -15.41 36.34
N TRP A 747 -13.02 -16.27 37.35
CA TRP A 747 -11.75 -16.88 37.78
C TRP A 747 -11.14 -17.81 36.74
N SER A 748 -11.98 -18.63 36.10
CA SER A 748 -11.56 -19.55 35.05
C SER A 748 -11.14 -18.77 33.81
N PHE A 749 -11.90 -17.72 33.46
CA PHE A 749 -11.56 -16.80 32.38
C PHE A 749 -10.20 -16.14 32.63
N MET A 750 -10.01 -15.48 33.79
CA MET A 750 -8.76 -14.76 34.09
C MET A 750 -7.53 -15.68 34.03
N GLY A 751 -7.63 -16.90 34.56
CA GLY A 751 -6.55 -17.87 34.53
C GLY A 751 -6.21 -18.34 33.12
N GLY A 752 -7.21 -18.52 32.26
CA GLY A 752 -7.04 -18.98 30.89
C GLY A 752 -6.55 -17.89 29.94
N THR A 753 -7.10 -16.67 30.03
CA THR A 753 -6.72 -15.52 29.19
C THR A 753 -5.31 -15.03 29.48
N ALA A 754 -4.88 -15.08 30.74
CA ALA A 754 -3.55 -14.62 31.16
C ALA A 754 -2.39 -15.30 30.41
N SER A 755 -2.53 -16.57 30.02
CA SER A 755 -1.52 -17.31 29.25
C SER A 755 -1.61 -17.08 27.74
N GLN A 756 -2.72 -16.53 27.24
CA GLN A 756 -2.89 -16.30 25.81
C GLN A 756 -2.08 -15.12 25.29
N PHE A 757 -1.71 -14.17 26.14
CA PHE A 757 -0.82 -13.06 25.75
C PHE A 757 0.53 -13.55 25.20
N GLU A 758 1.20 -14.50 25.87
CA GLU A 758 2.39 -15.14 25.28
C GLU A 758 2.04 -16.02 24.09
N GLY A 759 0.90 -16.70 24.14
CA GLY A 759 0.46 -17.61 23.08
C GLY A 759 0.32 -16.91 21.73
N ILE A 760 -0.40 -15.79 21.70
CA ILE A 760 -0.59 -14.97 20.50
C ILE A 760 0.75 -14.49 19.93
N LEU A 761 1.66 -14.04 20.80
CA LEU A 761 2.99 -13.60 20.40
C LEU A 761 3.88 -14.75 19.92
N GLN A 762 3.70 -15.95 20.47
CA GLN A 762 4.33 -17.16 19.95
C GLN A 762 3.81 -17.48 18.55
N ASP A 763 2.49 -17.44 18.31
CA ASP A 763 1.92 -17.71 17.00
C ASP A 763 2.45 -16.70 15.98
N TYR A 764 2.57 -15.43 16.37
CA TYR A 764 3.19 -14.41 15.52
C TYR A 764 4.63 -14.76 15.15
N VAL A 765 5.46 -15.17 16.11
CA VAL A 765 6.84 -15.62 15.85
C VAL A 765 6.85 -16.78 14.84
N GLU A 766 6.02 -17.80 15.05
CA GLU A 766 5.99 -19.00 14.21
C GLU A 766 5.46 -18.69 12.80
N ASN A 767 4.44 -17.83 12.68
CA ASN A 767 3.84 -17.44 11.40
C ASN A 767 4.70 -16.45 10.59
N THR A 768 5.60 -15.70 11.24
CA THR A 768 6.50 -14.74 10.58
C THR A 768 7.93 -15.28 10.43
N GLY A 769 8.09 -16.62 10.43
CA GLY A 769 9.35 -17.30 10.10
C GLY A 769 10.36 -17.42 11.25
N GLY A 770 9.98 -17.08 12.47
CA GLY A 770 10.76 -17.34 13.68
C GLY A 770 10.58 -18.75 14.25
N ASP A 771 11.46 -19.15 15.16
CA ASP A 771 11.43 -20.48 15.77
C ASP A 771 11.12 -20.43 17.27
N VAL A 772 10.29 -21.36 17.74
CA VAL A 772 10.08 -21.62 19.17
C VAL A 772 10.46 -23.06 19.50
N ALA A 773 11.32 -23.25 20.49
CA ALA A 773 11.82 -24.57 20.85
C ALA A 773 12.19 -24.66 22.33
N TYR A 774 12.03 -25.86 22.89
CA TYR A 774 12.58 -26.20 24.20
C TYR A 774 14.11 -26.28 24.12
N ARG A 775 14.79 -25.53 24.99
CA ARG A 775 16.26 -25.52 25.09
C ARG A 775 16.70 -25.54 26.54
N GLU A 776 17.81 -26.21 26.81
CA GLU A 776 18.41 -26.18 28.15
C GLU A 776 18.92 -24.76 28.48
N ASN A 777 18.64 -24.30 29.69
CA ASN A 777 19.23 -23.10 30.26
C ASN A 777 20.60 -23.43 30.89
N GLU A 778 21.31 -22.41 31.39
CA GLU A 778 22.64 -22.57 32.03
C GLU A 778 22.62 -23.49 33.26
N GLU A 779 21.43 -23.75 33.83
CA GLU A 779 21.21 -24.60 34.99
C GLU A 779 20.82 -26.06 34.61
N GLY A 780 20.77 -26.38 33.31
CA GLY A 780 20.38 -27.71 32.80
C GLY A 780 18.88 -27.98 32.78
N ASN A 781 18.04 -26.96 32.95
CA ASN A 781 16.59 -27.08 32.87
C ASN A 781 16.09 -26.76 31.45
N SER A 782 15.17 -27.58 30.94
CA SER A 782 14.51 -27.30 29.66
C SER A 782 13.54 -26.12 29.81
N VAL A 783 13.77 -25.04 29.04
CA VAL A 783 12.95 -23.83 29.02
C VAL A 783 12.56 -23.53 27.59
N LEU A 784 11.30 -23.12 27.39
CA LEU A 784 10.83 -22.68 26.08
C LEU A 784 11.52 -21.36 25.71
N LYS A 785 12.18 -21.34 24.57
CA LYS A 785 12.88 -20.16 24.02
C LYS A 785 12.34 -19.86 22.63
N PHE A 786 12.34 -18.60 22.27
CA PHE A 786 12.06 -18.14 20.92
C PHE A 786 13.33 -17.57 20.28
N ARG A 787 13.40 -17.65 18.96
CA ARG A 787 14.38 -16.95 18.15
C ARG A 787 13.61 -16.21 17.07
N TYR A 788 13.66 -14.91 17.17
CA TYR A 788 13.17 -13.98 16.16
C TYR A 788 14.32 -13.03 15.86
N ARG A 789 14.81 -13.05 14.62
CA ARG A 789 15.95 -12.23 14.14
C ARG A 789 17.09 -12.07 15.16
N GLY A 790 17.91 -13.12 15.31
CA GLY A 790 19.11 -13.08 16.16
C GLY A 790 19.24 -14.27 17.11
N ASP A 791 19.62 -13.99 18.36
CA ASP A 791 19.88 -15.01 19.36
C ASP A 791 18.62 -15.57 20.05
N TRP A 792 18.77 -16.74 20.65
CA TRP A 792 17.70 -17.41 21.40
C TRP A 792 17.39 -16.71 22.72
N LYS A 793 16.15 -16.22 22.85
CA LYS A 793 15.63 -15.52 24.04
C LYS A 793 14.60 -16.38 24.76
N PRO A 794 14.48 -16.33 26.10
CA PRO A 794 13.40 -17.01 26.82
C PRO A 794 12.02 -16.56 26.35
N LEU A 795 11.07 -17.49 26.15
CA LEU A 795 9.68 -17.16 25.84
C LEU A 795 9.01 -16.56 27.08
N ARG A 796 9.04 -15.24 27.19
CA ARG A 796 8.46 -14.47 28.31
C ARG A 796 7.76 -13.25 27.76
N LEU A 797 6.55 -12.97 28.23
CA LEU A 797 5.75 -11.84 27.73
C LEU A 797 6.51 -10.52 27.68
N LYS A 798 7.34 -10.22 28.69
CA LYS A 798 8.18 -9.00 28.68
C LYS A 798 9.10 -8.96 27.45
N LEU A 799 9.83 -10.04 27.20
CA LEU A 799 10.82 -10.08 26.11
C LEU A 799 10.14 -10.07 24.76
N LEU A 800 8.97 -10.71 24.64
CA LEU A 800 8.18 -10.66 23.42
C LEU A 800 7.66 -9.23 23.19
N ILE A 801 7.08 -8.57 24.20
CA ILE A 801 6.62 -7.18 24.07
C ILE A 801 7.77 -6.23 23.70
N ASP A 802 8.94 -6.41 24.32
CA ASP A 802 10.14 -5.62 24.01
C ASP A 802 10.65 -5.84 22.58
N GLU A 803 10.34 -6.99 21.96
CA GLU A 803 10.74 -7.33 20.59
C GLU A 803 9.80 -6.74 19.53
N PHE A 804 8.49 -6.79 19.77
CA PHE A 804 7.49 -6.53 18.72
C PHE A 804 6.81 -5.17 18.82
N PHE A 805 6.78 -4.55 20.00
CA PHE A 805 6.12 -3.26 20.18
C PHE A 805 7.12 -2.14 20.41
N SER A 806 6.79 -0.94 19.93
CA SER A 806 7.61 0.25 20.12
C SER A 806 6.77 1.47 20.48
N GLY A 807 7.43 2.50 21.01
CA GLY A 807 6.80 3.79 21.33
C GLY A 807 5.68 3.69 22.36
N ASP A 808 4.61 4.46 22.14
CA ASP A 808 3.52 4.60 23.09
C ASP A 808 2.67 3.31 23.17
N LEU A 809 2.65 2.51 22.10
CA LEU A 809 2.01 1.19 22.08
C LEU A 809 2.73 0.22 23.02
N TRP A 810 4.06 0.23 23.04
CA TRP A 810 4.84 -0.55 24.00
C TRP A 810 4.48 -0.19 25.45
N GLU A 811 4.29 1.10 25.78
CA GLU A 811 3.92 1.52 27.14
C GLU A 811 2.61 0.87 27.59
N VAL A 812 1.59 0.94 26.73
CA VAL A 812 0.29 0.32 26.98
C VAL A 812 0.44 -1.19 27.17
N MET A 813 1.21 -1.87 26.32
CA MET A 813 1.43 -3.32 26.43
C MET A 813 2.20 -3.72 27.70
N GLN A 814 3.12 -2.88 28.17
CA GLN A 814 3.81 -3.11 29.44
C GLN A 814 2.89 -2.96 30.64
N ASP A 815 1.96 -2.02 30.61
CA ASP A 815 0.97 -1.88 31.68
C ASP A 815 -0.05 -3.02 31.66
N VAL A 816 -0.47 -3.48 30.49
CA VAL A 816 -1.21 -4.74 30.30
C VAL A 816 -0.46 -5.92 30.94
N ARG A 817 0.83 -6.06 30.65
CA ARG A 817 1.70 -7.09 31.24
C ARG A 817 1.75 -6.98 32.77
N LYS A 818 1.93 -5.78 33.33
CA LYS A 818 1.97 -5.57 34.80
C LYS A 818 0.65 -6.02 35.42
N LYS A 819 -0.47 -5.54 34.89
CA LYS A 819 -1.82 -5.89 35.37
C LYS A 819 -2.08 -7.39 35.29
N ARG A 820 -1.76 -8.02 34.16
CA ARG A 820 -1.86 -9.48 34.00
C ARG A 820 -1.05 -10.22 35.06
N ASN A 821 0.18 -9.77 35.35
CA ASN A 821 1.02 -10.42 36.37
C ASN A 821 0.46 -10.25 37.79
N GLU A 822 -0.14 -9.11 38.11
CA GLU A 822 -0.81 -8.90 39.39
C GLU A 822 -2.01 -9.85 39.57
N ILE A 823 -2.79 -10.06 38.51
CA ILE A 823 -3.90 -11.01 38.48
C ILE A 823 -3.37 -12.45 38.60
N ALA A 824 -2.38 -12.84 37.80
CA ALA A 824 -1.79 -14.19 37.81
C ALA A 824 -1.10 -14.54 39.14
N HIS A 825 -0.57 -13.56 39.87
CA HIS A 825 0.00 -13.74 41.21
C HIS A 825 -1.00 -13.55 42.36
N GLY A 826 -2.29 -13.38 42.06
CA GLY A 826 -3.36 -13.31 43.04
C GLY A 826 -3.31 -12.11 43.98
N ARG A 827 -2.75 -10.98 43.55
CA ARG A 827 -2.52 -9.78 44.40
C ARG A 827 -3.68 -8.77 44.40
N LEU A 828 -4.60 -8.84 43.45
CA LEU A 828 -5.73 -7.92 43.30
C LEU A 828 -7.07 -8.68 43.30
N LEU A 829 -7.51 -9.21 44.44
CA LEU A 829 -8.63 -10.19 44.47
C LEU A 829 -9.83 -9.77 45.32
N ASN A 830 -10.18 -8.48 45.35
CA ASN A 830 -11.39 -8.04 46.06
C ASN A 830 -12.65 -8.02 45.18
N ASP A 831 -12.49 -8.06 43.84
CA ASP A 831 -13.58 -8.01 42.86
C ASP A 831 -13.22 -8.78 41.57
N PRO A 832 -13.68 -10.03 41.39
CA PRO A 832 -13.30 -10.85 40.24
C PRO A 832 -13.93 -10.41 38.92
N GLU A 833 -15.09 -9.77 38.94
CA GLU A 833 -15.84 -9.31 37.75
C GLU A 833 -15.09 -8.15 37.09
N THR A 834 -14.85 -7.07 37.84
CA THR A 834 -14.08 -5.90 37.36
C THR A 834 -12.68 -6.28 36.87
N ASN A 835 -12.03 -7.27 37.49
CA ASN A 835 -10.72 -7.74 37.05
C ASN A 835 -10.78 -8.56 35.76
N ALA A 836 -11.83 -9.37 35.56
CA ALA A 836 -12.06 -10.09 34.32
C ALA A 836 -12.37 -9.13 33.18
N GLU A 837 -13.23 -8.13 33.42
CA GLU A 837 -13.51 -7.04 32.49
C GLU A 837 -12.24 -6.29 32.08
N THR A 838 -11.42 -5.89 33.05
CA THR A 838 -10.14 -5.22 32.79
C THR A 838 -9.21 -6.09 31.94
N LEU A 839 -9.13 -7.39 32.24
CA LEU A 839 -8.28 -8.31 31.50
C LEU A 839 -8.80 -8.58 30.08
N LEU A 840 -10.12 -8.60 29.89
CA LEU A 840 -10.75 -8.74 28.58
C LEU A 840 -10.52 -7.51 27.70
N LEU A 841 -10.67 -6.30 28.25
CA LEU A 841 -10.31 -5.05 27.56
C LEU A 841 -8.82 -5.03 27.18
N ALA A 842 -7.93 -5.43 28.10
CA ALA A 842 -6.50 -5.54 27.84
C ALA A 842 -6.18 -6.58 26.74
N PHE A 843 -6.88 -7.71 26.75
CA PHE A 843 -6.73 -8.77 25.75
C PHE A 843 -7.23 -8.33 24.37
N PHE A 844 -8.31 -7.55 24.34
CA PHE A 844 -8.85 -6.95 23.14
C PHE A 844 -7.84 -6.01 22.48
N VAL A 845 -7.37 -4.99 23.19
CA VAL A 845 -6.36 -4.04 22.67
C VAL A 845 -5.10 -4.77 22.22
N PHE A 846 -4.64 -5.75 23.00
CA PHE A 846 -3.48 -6.56 22.65
C PHE A 846 -3.65 -7.37 21.36
N THR A 847 -4.83 -7.97 21.15
CA THR A 847 -5.13 -8.75 19.94
C THR A 847 -5.04 -7.89 18.69
N TYR A 848 -5.61 -6.69 18.72
CA TYR A 848 -5.58 -5.79 17.56
C TYR A 848 -4.24 -5.10 17.34
N ALA A 849 -3.50 -4.83 18.42
CA ALA A 849 -2.10 -4.43 18.32
C ALA A 849 -1.28 -5.50 17.57
N MET A 850 -1.50 -6.78 17.88
CA MET A 850 -0.84 -7.89 17.19
C MET A 850 -1.29 -8.07 15.74
N LEU A 851 -2.58 -7.91 15.45
CA LEU A 851 -3.08 -7.95 14.08
C LEU A 851 -2.50 -6.82 13.22
N HIS A 852 -2.33 -5.63 13.78
CA HIS A 852 -1.69 -4.53 13.09
C HIS A 852 -0.26 -4.88 12.67
N GLU A 853 0.55 -5.38 13.60
CA GLU A 853 1.92 -5.84 13.30
C GLU A 853 1.93 -6.95 12.24
N TYR A 854 0.97 -7.88 12.29
CA TYR A 854 0.87 -8.96 11.31
C TYR A 854 0.39 -8.50 9.93
N ASN A 855 -0.52 -7.54 9.86
CA ASN A 855 -0.93 -6.95 8.58
C ASN A 855 0.20 -6.14 7.94
N ASN A 856 0.99 -5.43 8.75
CA ASN A 856 2.21 -4.76 8.27
C ASN A 856 3.20 -5.77 7.69
N TYR A 857 3.34 -6.94 8.32
CA TYR A 857 4.13 -8.05 7.81
C TYR A 857 3.58 -8.58 6.47
N LEU A 858 2.30 -8.96 6.41
CA LEU A 858 1.67 -9.55 5.21
C LEU A 858 1.63 -8.61 4.02
N GLY A 859 1.32 -7.33 4.25
CA GLY A 859 1.26 -6.32 3.18
C GLY A 859 2.59 -6.19 2.46
N ALA A 860 3.68 -6.46 3.15
CA ALA A 860 5.01 -6.25 2.64
C ALA A 860 5.63 -7.55 2.07
N GLU A 861 5.32 -8.73 2.61
CA GLU A 861 5.65 -10.03 1.98
C GLU A 861 5.08 -10.18 0.56
N LYS A 862 3.96 -9.50 0.28
CA LYS A 862 3.32 -9.49 -1.04
C LYS A 862 3.98 -8.53 -2.03
N VAL A 863 4.72 -7.53 -1.56
CA VAL A 863 5.47 -6.57 -2.40
C VAL A 863 6.83 -7.14 -2.82
N SER A 864 7.38 -8.07 -2.02
CA SER A 864 8.66 -8.72 -2.31
C SER A 864 8.58 -9.93 -3.24
N ARG A 865 7.39 -10.52 -3.41
CA ARG A 865 7.07 -11.57 -4.39
C ARG A 865 6.63 -10.98 -5.73
#